data_AF-A0A091SD08-F1
#
_entry.id   AF-A0A091SD08-F1
#
_cell.length_a   1.000
_cell.length_b   1.000
_cell.length_c   1.000
_cell.angle_alpha   90.00
_cell.angle_beta   90.00
_cell.angle_gamma   90.00
#
_symmetry.space_group_name_H-M   'P 1'
#
loop_
_entity.id
_entity.type
_entity.pdbx_description
1 polymer ?
#
loop_
_entity_poly.entity_id
_entity_poly.type
_entity_poly.pdbx_seq_one_letter_code
_entity_poly.pdbx_strand_id
1 'polypeptide(L)'
;VVHEAVPSSTATFLGTELLSTRVLGPEPFTACGPSESITLRLRNILREYGEETDLFTEMVQNAEDAGATVCRFLLDLRCCRKTTSGLLDPGMVACHGPALWAYNNAMFTEDDLRNITRVGAATKEGQAGRIGRFGLGFCSVYRVTDVPAVLSGETLLIFDPNGTHLGKHIPRAGCPGIRLDFSSRPRILRAFAEQFWPYHGIFGCRLPKPGPFPGSLFRLPFRTEEEAVTSQICSEAFGTERIQSIGTSFLGSNRLLLLFLRRVREMSLEMLPDTATSAEDTVPLAMLRRKEIRDLGTPGDTTSWASIEQLTACEEASKTTWHYLVLVCHGDGELLELFRKNTQAGDPPPPPMAGVALPLASTADGKWVPRVGANEGQVFCHLPMPVISGLPIHVHGSFSILSSRKGLWDTGERGEWNRMLLRNAVPLAWLRALDHLRSMHEAGELENYEYHIFWPHANTARYPFTEAVTGFYQAVASRNGLRLFSDGHSWCSLQYARFLHQAVVRHPELGAVAKRVFAATLPHPLLAVALPEEVQRGLGKAVNAGIYDWPRFYCELVLPNLKDLPAVDRDPLLLHALDMSHHDVNKMLQTVPCIPATPVHPRGRTAPLYDPRDGRFPTGDAFLSPERLSQLERLGMVKDKMTLPELLERAKTVKLIWTEDHAKGHQRAACILELLQDAVEERVNNNMQAAFQSVPFLPGTLPTGEHVLLPAGQLYHHLQAPLVGLIHPIFAPKVLGENFRLPKEVESFLGLNQQLPAATVLEQLQALSCSSNAIPLKNLQDSTHCCYRYLHTLLQKDHSSWGEVASAVTQEKPFILVGSHFVPVTAVAVKLSFEADPYLHQLPEQYQPYKQLWECVGLRHAFTWDDYAQVLCTLAEKHAGEPLPAAELALALRLVSVGLMSDNKEPDAYQTQRLFLPDQEGILRPRDKLHFNDMSWMPVDKDVLLCHKQLSQAVAQRCNVPTTRHRALEKSQLLIAGLSPWAQPFGAREDLPTRLKNILGEYPASAHDIMKELVQNADDAGAGLVHFVWDRRQHPADATFSEKWTLLQGPALCIYNDSPFQQQDIEGIQLLGVGGKQGQQNVTGKYGLGFNTVYHFTDCPAFLTGDSALCVFDPHLYYVPTATTESPGGMFAVTPEFKRSFPDIYGTFLPSLFNLNQGVLFRLPLRTAAGAVFSRVSGTVVRDQDIMAMQRVLDEEGEDLVLFLRHVHTVVFSEI
;
A
#
# COMPACT_ATOMS: atom_id res chain seq x y z
N VAL A 1 -23.05 12.53 54.82
CA VAL A 1 -21.64 12.97 54.80
C VAL A 1 -20.95 12.29 55.97
N VAL A 2 -19.85 11.57 55.75
CA VAL A 2 -19.06 10.95 56.82
C VAL A 2 -18.22 12.02 57.52
N HIS A 3 -17.93 11.85 58.81
CA HIS A 3 -17.15 12.80 59.62
C HIS A 3 -15.69 12.90 59.13
N GLU A 4 -15.09 14.10 59.12
CA GLU A 4 -13.74 14.37 58.56
C GLU A 4 -12.61 13.53 59.15
N ALA A 5 -12.80 13.07 60.39
CA ALA A 5 -11.85 12.23 61.11
C ALA A 5 -11.76 10.79 60.58
N VAL A 6 -12.64 10.38 59.66
CA VAL A 6 -12.60 9.05 59.01
C VAL A 6 -11.76 9.16 57.73
N PRO A 7 -10.61 8.45 57.64
CA PRO A 7 -9.78 8.47 56.43
C PRO A 7 -10.54 7.92 55.22
N SER A 8 -10.38 8.55 54.05
CA SER A 8 -11.05 8.18 52.79
C SER A 8 -10.87 6.70 52.44
N SER A 9 -9.68 6.14 52.69
CA SER A 9 -9.37 4.72 52.48
C SER A 9 -10.25 3.78 53.32
N THR A 10 -10.62 4.19 54.53
CA THR A 10 -11.48 3.41 55.44
C THR A 10 -12.94 3.47 55.00
N ALA A 11 -13.41 4.64 54.56
CA ALA A 11 -14.76 4.81 54.02
C ALA A 11 -14.97 3.99 52.73
N THR A 12 -14.00 4.00 51.81
CA THR A 12 -14.03 3.19 50.57
C THR A 12 -13.96 1.69 50.86
N PHE A 13 -13.10 1.27 51.79
CA PHE A 13 -13.02 -0.14 52.20
C PHE A 13 -14.33 -0.68 52.78
N LEU A 14 -15.08 0.16 53.49
CA LEU A 14 -16.39 -0.18 54.07
C LEU A 14 -17.56 -0.03 53.07
N GLY A 15 -17.29 0.22 51.78
CA GLY A 15 -18.31 0.35 50.74
C GLY A 15 -19.17 1.61 50.89
N THR A 16 -18.67 2.63 51.59
CA THR A 16 -19.40 3.90 51.75
C THR A 16 -19.25 4.73 50.48
N GLU A 17 -20.38 5.05 49.85
CA GLU A 17 -20.42 5.82 48.61
C GLU A 17 -19.86 7.24 48.81
N LEU A 18 -18.90 7.65 47.96
CA LEU A 18 -18.25 8.95 48.07
C LEU A 18 -19.22 10.08 47.71
N LEU A 19 -19.08 11.23 48.37
CA LEU A 19 -19.94 12.39 48.08
C LEU A 19 -19.81 12.85 46.63
N SER A 20 -18.62 12.73 46.02
CA SER A 20 -18.40 12.99 44.59
C SER A 20 -19.24 12.09 43.70
N THR A 21 -19.40 10.81 44.04
CA THR A 21 -20.27 9.84 43.34
C THR A 21 -21.75 10.21 43.46
N ARG A 22 -22.16 10.81 44.59
CA ARG A 22 -23.54 11.26 44.84
C ARG A 22 -23.86 12.65 44.26
N VAL A 23 -22.87 13.54 44.16
CA VAL A 23 -22.96 14.91 43.58
C VAL A 23 -22.94 14.87 42.05
N LEU A 24 -22.39 13.82 41.45
CA LEU A 24 -22.60 13.44 40.05
C LEU A 24 -24.07 13.04 39.73
N GLY A 25 -25.04 13.49 40.54
CA GLY A 25 -26.47 13.47 40.24
C GLY A 25 -26.89 14.64 39.36
N PRO A 26 -26.32 14.74 38.14
CA PRO A 26 -27.12 14.70 36.93
C PRO A 26 -26.72 13.45 36.14
N GLU A 27 -27.71 12.65 35.74
CA GLU A 27 -27.62 11.38 35.01
C GLU A 27 -26.28 11.18 34.25
N PRO A 28 -25.39 10.23 34.64
CA PRO A 28 -24.29 9.84 33.77
C PRO A 28 -24.91 9.41 32.44
N PHE A 29 -24.58 10.13 31.38
CA PHE A 29 -25.24 9.98 30.09
C PHE A 29 -25.11 8.53 29.59
N THR A 30 -23.93 7.94 29.74
CA THR A 30 -23.60 6.53 29.46
C THR A 30 -22.17 6.21 29.92
N ALA A 31 -21.86 4.94 30.16
CA ALA A 31 -20.46 4.48 30.21
C ALA A 31 -19.85 4.59 28.80
N CYS A 32 -18.64 5.14 28.67
CA CYS A 32 -17.99 5.36 27.39
C CYS A 32 -16.49 5.05 27.50
N GLY A 33 -15.84 4.71 26.39
CA GLY A 33 -14.41 4.48 26.32
C GLY A 33 -14.02 3.61 25.13
N PRO A 34 -12.74 3.68 24.70
CA PRO A 34 -12.28 2.90 23.58
C PRO A 34 -12.48 1.40 23.82
N SER A 35 -13.17 0.71 22.92
CA SER A 35 -13.45 -0.72 23.01
C SER A 35 -13.39 -1.38 21.63
N GLU A 36 -13.03 -2.65 21.60
CA GLU A 36 -13.09 -3.52 20.41
C GLU A 36 -13.74 -4.83 20.85
N SER A 37 -14.86 -5.24 20.24
CA SER A 37 -15.41 -6.55 20.55
C SER A 37 -14.46 -7.64 20.07
N ILE A 38 -14.36 -8.74 20.81
CA ILE A 38 -13.46 -9.84 20.43
C ILE A 38 -13.82 -10.43 19.06
N THR A 39 -15.12 -10.48 18.72
CA THR A 39 -15.61 -10.96 17.42
C THR A 39 -15.18 -10.05 16.28
N LEU A 40 -15.27 -8.73 16.47
CA LEU A 40 -14.79 -7.72 15.52
C LEU A 40 -13.26 -7.80 15.36
N ARG A 41 -12.51 -7.94 16.46
CA ARG A 41 -11.05 -8.08 16.43
C ARG A 41 -10.64 -9.31 15.61
N LEU A 42 -11.24 -10.46 15.89
CA LEU A 42 -10.99 -11.69 15.14
C LEU A 42 -11.37 -11.54 13.67
N ARG A 43 -12.50 -10.90 13.36
CA ARG A 43 -12.92 -10.61 11.97
C ARG A 43 -11.90 -9.73 11.24
N ASN A 44 -11.39 -8.68 11.89
CA ASN A 44 -10.39 -7.79 11.32
C ASN A 44 -9.06 -8.53 11.08
N ILE A 45 -8.63 -9.36 12.05
CA ILE A 45 -7.48 -10.25 11.86
C ILE A 45 -7.70 -11.17 10.64
N LEU A 46 -8.85 -11.83 10.51
CA LEU A 46 -9.13 -12.69 9.35
C LEU A 46 -9.24 -11.95 8.01
N ARG A 47 -9.39 -10.62 7.99
CA ARG A 47 -9.31 -9.81 6.76
C ARG A 47 -7.87 -9.48 6.41
N GLU A 48 -7.02 -9.26 7.40
CA GLU A 48 -5.58 -9.03 7.22
C GLU A 48 -4.85 -10.31 6.80
N TYR A 49 -5.25 -11.46 7.35
CA TYR A 49 -4.72 -12.81 7.06
C TYR A 49 -5.57 -13.45 5.95
N GLY A 50 -4.98 -13.64 4.77
CA GLY A 50 -5.76 -13.67 3.52
C GLY A 50 -6.00 -15.05 2.94
N GLU A 51 -5.33 -16.10 3.42
CA GLU A 51 -5.36 -17.41 2.78
C GLU A 51 -5.53 -18.56 3.79
N GLU A 52 -6.18 -19.64 3.36
CA GLU A 52 -6.34 -20.87 4.17
C GLU A 52 -5.00 -21.56 4.45
N THR A 53 -3.99 -21.31 3.61
CA THR A 53 -2.59 -21.78 3.73
C THR A 53 -1.89 -21.21 4.98
N ASP A 54 -2.34 -20.05 5.48
CA ASP A 54 -1.81 -19.43 6.69
C ASP A 54 -2.04 -20.33 7.92
N LEU A 55 -3.11 -21.15 7.94
CA LEU A 55 -3.43 -22.04 9.05
C LEU A 55 -2.32 -23.06 9.34
N PHE A 56 -1.85 -23.79 8.31
CA PHE A 56 -0.81 -24.80 8.49
C PHE A 56 0.50 -24.17 8.91
N THR A 57 0.85 -23.02 8.31
CA THR A 57 2.03 -22.24 8.64
C THR A 57 2.03 -21.84 10.11
N GLU A 58 0.92 -21.30 10.62
CA GLU A 58 0.80 -20.88 12.02
C GLU A 58 0.75 -22.07 13.00
N MET A 59 0.12 -23.19 12.65
CA MET A 59 0.13 -24.40 13.49
C MET A 59 1.52 -25.03 13.58
N VAL A 60 2.27 -25.09 12.47
CA VAL A 60 3.67 -25.56 12.46
C VAL A 60 4.57 -24.62 13.24
N GLN A 61 4.34 -23.30 13.15
CA GLN A 61 5.06 -22.33 13.96
C GLN A 61 4.82 -22.52 15.45
N ASN A 62 3.56 -22.69 15.87
CA ASN A 62 3.21 -22.93 17.26
C ASN A 62 3.87 -24.22 17.78
N ALA A 63 3.96 -25.25 16.93
CA ALA A 63 4.68 -26.48 17.25
C ALA A 63 6.19 -26.24 17.41
N GLU A 64 6.83 -25.50 16.51
CA GLU A 64 8.25 -25.15 16.58
C GLU A 64 8.57 -24.34 17.86
N ASP A 65 7.76 -23.34 18.18
CA ASP A 65 7.87 -22.50 19.39
C ASP A 65 7.74 -23.33 20.68
N ALA A 66 6.82 -24.30 20.70
CA ALA A 66 6.62 -25.22 21.81
C ALA A 66 7.75 -26.27 21.92
N GLY A 67 8.59 -26.39 20.89
CA GLY A 67 9.69 -27.34 20.85
C GLY A 67 9.33 -28.72 20.32
N ALA A 68 8.24 -28.84 19.58
CA ALA A 68 7.83 -30.08 18.93
C ALA A 68 8.82 -30.50 17.84
N THR A 69 8.84 -31.79 17.53
CA THR A 69 9.59 -32.36 16.40
C THR A 69 8.68 -32.84 15.28
N VAL A 70 7.39 -33.03 15.57
CA VAL A 70 6.38 -33.55 14.65
C VAL A 70 5.10 -32.71 14.77
N CYS A 71 4.50 -32.38 13.63
CA CYS A 71 3.19 -31.72 13.55
C CYS A 71 2.24 -32.49 12.61
N ARG A 72 1.18 -33.11 13.13
CA ARG A 72 0.23 -33.92 12.33
C ARG A 72 -1.11 -33.25 12.22
N PHE A 73 -1.75 -33.41 11.07
CA PHE A 73 -3.09 -32.90 10.79
C PHE A 73 -3.99 -34.08 10.42
N LEU A 74 -5.25 -34.04 10.86
CA LEU A 74 -6.23 -35.07 10.54
C LEU A 74 -7.57 -34.43 10.14
N LEU A 75 -8.02 -34.72 8.94
CA LEU A 75 -9.37 -34.41 8.46
C LEU A 75 -10.33 -35.49 8.97
N ASP A 76 -11.08 -35.20 10.03
CA ASP A 76 -12.06 -36.11 10.60
C ASP A 76 -13.43 -35.83 10.00
N LEU A 77 -13.87 -36.66 9.05
CA LEU A 77 -15.16 -36.53 8.36
C LEU A 77 -16.29 -37.30 9.05
N ARG A 78 -16.03 -37.89 10.23
CA ARG A 78 -17.06 -38.62 10.96
C ARG A 78 -18.14 -37.66 11.45
N CYS A 79 -19.39 -37.99 11.15
CA CYS A 79 -20.54 -37.35 11.78
C CYS A 79 -20.87 -38.05 13.11
N CYS A 80 -21.28 -37.30 14.13
CA CYS A 80 -21.70 -37.89 15.40
C CYS A 80 -22.97 -38.76 15.21
N ARG A 81 -22.83 -40.08 15.32
CA ARG A 81 -23.94 -41.06 15.21
C ARG A 81 -24.56 -41.45 16.57
N LYS A 82 -24.13 -40.81 17.67
CA LYS A 82 -24.52 -41.13 19.06
C LYS A 82 -25.37 -40.04 19.71
N THR A 83 -26.03 -40.36 20.82
CA THR A 83 -26.93 -39.47 21.56
C THR A 83 -26.21 -38.25 22.15
N THR A 84 -26.61 -37.04 21.74
CA THR A 84 -26.08 -35.73 22.19
C THR A 84 -26.62 -35.26 23.54
N SER A 85 -27.05 -36.19 24.41
CA SER A 85 -27.65 -35.85 25.71
C SER A 85 -26.63 -35.50 26.81
N GLY A 86 -25.37 -35.91 26.65
CA GLY A 86 -24.28 -35.71 27.62
C GLY A 86 -23.27 -34.61 27.21
N LEU A 87 -23.76 -33.48 26.68
CA LEU A 87 -22.94 -32.34 26.26
C LEU A 87 -22.88 -31.25 27.34
N LEU A 88 -21.85 -30.40 27.29
CA LEU A 88 -21.71 -29.28 28.23
C LEU A 88 -22.88 -28.29 28.10
N ASP A 89 -23.32 -28.04 26.87
CA ASP A 89 -24.47 -27.21 26.54
C ASP A 89 -25.13 -27.77 25.27
N PRO A 90 -26.47 -27.68 25.10
CA PRO A 90 -27.13 -28.04 23.84
C PRO A 90 -26.54 -27.36 22.59
N GLY A 91 -25.99 -26.14 22.72
CA GLY A 91 -25.33 -25.45 21.61
C GLY A 91 -24.10 -26.18 21.07
N MET A 92 -23.43 -27.02 21.87
CA MET A 92 -22.22 -27.75 21.46
C MET A 92 -22.46 -28.86 20.42
N VAL A 93 -23.72 -29.15 20.05
CA VAL A 93 -24.07 -30.17 19.04
C VAL A 93 -23.40 -29.89 17.70
N ALA A 94 -23.33 -28.62 17.28
CA ALA A 94 -22.70 -28.24 16.02
C ALA A 94 -21.19 -28.58 15.99
N CYS A 95 -20.51 -28.54 17.14
CA CYS A 95 -19.09 -28.84 17.29
C CYS A 95 -18.74 -30.35 17.20
N HIS A 96 -19.75 -31.23 17.10
CA HIS A 96 -19.58 -32.69 16.98
C HIS A 96 -19.63 -33.22 15.55
N GLY A 97 -19.73 -32.33 14.56
CA GLY A 97 -19.57 -32.68 13.14
C GLY A 97 -18.11 -32.90 12.72
N PRO A 98 -17.89 -32.93 11.38
CA PRO A 98 -16.56 -32.98 10.78
C PRO A 98 -15.63 -31.89 11.32
N ALA A 99 -14.35 -32.22 11.48
CA ALA A 99 -13.36 -31.32 12.07
C ALA A 99 -11.97 -31.49 11.48
N LEU A 100 -11.18 -30.41 11.48
CA LEU A 100 -9.73 -30.49 11.32
C LEU A 100 -9.08 -30.63 12.70
N TRP A 101 -8.27 -31.65 12.86
CA TRP A 101 -7.40 -31.80 14.03
C TRP A 101 -5.98 -31.38 13.69
N ALA A 102 -5.31 -30.70 14.63
CA ALA A 102 -3.88 -30.45 14.56
C ALA A 102 -3.21 -30.97 15.85
N TYR A 103 -2.14 -31.74 15.71
CA TYR A 103 -1.41 -32.37 16.80
C TYR A 103 0.06 -32.00 16.73
N ASN A 104 0.68 -31.74 17.88
CA ASN A 104 2.12 -31.73 18.02
C ASN A 104 2.56 -32.43 19.31
N ASN A 105 3.77 -32.97 19.29
CA ASN A 105 4.33 -33.76 20.40
C ASN A 105 4.95 -32.91 21.52
N ALA A 106 4.71 -31.60 21.56
CA ALA A 106 5.08 -30.73 22.67
C ALA A 106 3.87 -30.43 23.56
N MET A 107 4.11 -30.28 24.85
CA MET A 107 3.09 -29.85 25.81
C MET A 107 3.11 -28.34 25.97
N PHE A 108 1.93 -27.73 26.07
CA PHE A 108 1.82 -26.30 26.38
C PHE A 108 2.18 -26.06 27.84
N THR A 109 2.98 -25.03 28.08
CA THR A 109 3.21 -24.50 29.43
C THR A 109 2.02 -23.64 29.87
N GLU A 110 1.91 -23.33 31.17
CA GLU A 110 0.90 -22.37 31.65
C GLU A 110 1.02 -20.99 30.98
N ASP A 111 2.23 -20.59 30.60
CA ASP A 111 2.43 -19.35 29.84
C ASP A 111 1.90 -19.47 28.42
N ASP A 112 2.07 -20.62 27.75
CA ASP A 112 1.48 -20.86 26.42
C ASP A 112 -0.06 -20.86 26.48
N LEU A 113 -0.64 -21.47 27.51
CA LEU A 113 -2.09 -21.46 27.77
C LEU A 113 -2.63 -20.06 28.10
N ARG A 114 -1.85 -19.21 28.77
CA ARG A 114 -2.21 -17.80 28.98
C ARG A 114 -2.08 -16.98 27.71
N ASN A 115 -1.01 -17.19 26.95
CA ASN A 115 -0.73 -16.41 25.75
C ASN A 115 -1.73 -16.70 24.62
N ILE A 116 -2.20 -17.95 24.47
CA ILE A 116 -3.21 -18.30 23.46
C ILE A 116 -4.56 -17.60 23.68
N THR A 117 -4.82 -17.08 24.88
CA THR A 117 -6.05 -16.31 25.20
C THR A 117 -5.90 -14.81 25.04
N ARG A 118 -4.68 -14.30 24.86
CA ARG A 118 -4.43 -12.86 24.71
C ARG A 118 -4.29 -12.54 23.24
N VAL A 119 -5.39 -12.12 22.62
CA VAL A 119 -5.37 -11.72 21.22
C VAL A 119 -4.47 -10.49 21.08
N GLY A 120 -3.53 -10.54 20.13
CA GLY A 120 -2.62 -9.45 19.83
C GLY A 120 -1.57 -9.11 20.89
N ALA A 121 -1.51 -9.76 22.05
CA ALA A 121 -0.48 -9.41 23.03
C ALA A 121 0.90 -9.88 22.54
N ALA A 122 1.80 -8.93 22.28
CA ALA A 122 3.20 -9.13 21.85
C ALA A 122 4.08 -9.74 22.96
N THR A 123 3.60 -10.81 23.59
CA THR A 123 4.20 -11.48 24.75
C THR A 123 5.49 -12.23 24.44
N LYS A 124 5.79 -12.44 23.14
CA LYS A 124 6.95 -13.18 22.65
C LYS A 124 8.00 -12.28 21.97
N GLU A 125 7.75 -10.98 21.87
CA GLU A 125 8.71 -10.02 21.32
C GLU A 125 9.93 -9.94 22.27
N GLY A 126 11.13 -10.22 21.76
CA GLY A 126 12.38 -10.26 22.55
C GLY A 126 12.74 -11.61 23.20
N GLN A 127 11.90 -12.64 23.14
CA GLN A 127 12.25 -13.98 23.66
C GLN A 127 13.12 -14.76 22.66
N ALA A 128 14.40 -14.95 22.99
CA ALA A 128 15.34 -15.69 22.15
C ALA A 128 14.84 -17.11 21.83
N GLY A 129 14.69 -17.42 20.53
CA GLY A 129 14.32 -18.76 20.05
C GLY A 129 12.84 -19.02 19.81
N ARG A 130 11.95 -18.01 19.92
CA ARG A 130 10.55 -18.09 19.50
C ARG A 130 10.31 -17.33 18.19
N ILE A 131 9.55 -17.92 17.28
CA ILE A 131 9.24 -17.41 15.94
C ILE A 131 7.96 -16.55 15.98
N GLY A 132 6.96 -16.91 16.78
CA GLY A 132 5.70 -16.16 16.85
C GLY A 132 5.84 -14.81 17.58
N ARG A 133 5.91 -13.67 16.87
CA ARG A 133 6.05 -12.34 17.51
C ARG A 133 4.77 -11.76 18.12
N PHE A 134 3.63 -11.88 17.42
CA PHE A 134 2.44 -11.05 17.72
C PHE A 134 1.29 -11.78 18.42
N GLY A 135 1.41 -13.09 18.68
CA GLY A 135 0.33 -13.87 19.30
C GLY A 135 -0.95 -14.01 18.44
N LEU A 136 -0.97 -13.48 17.23
CA LEU A 136 -2.13 -13.47 16.32
C LEU A 136 -2.30 -14.77 15.53
N GLY A 137 -1.26 -15.59 15.40
CA GLY A 137 -1.24 -16.77 14.53
C GLY A 137 -2.33 -17.79 14.83
N PHE A 138 -2.67 -18.00 16.11
CA PHE A 138 -3.77 -18.88 16.51
C PHE A 138 -5.13 -18.38 16.00
N CYS A 139 -5.33 -17.07 15.80
CA CYS A 139 -6.60 -16.52 15.34
C CYS A 139 -6.96 -16.96 13.91
N SER A 140 -5.98 -17.40 13.11
CA SER A 140 -6.22 -17.97 11.77
C SER A 140 -7.16 -19.19 11.78
N VAL A 141 -7.25 -19.92 12.90
CA VAL A 141 -8.16 -21.07 13.05
C VAL A 141 -9.63 -20.65 12.89
N TYR A 142 -9.95 -19.39 13.18
CA TYR A 142 -11.30 -18.86 13.04
C TYR A 142 -11.74 -18.71 11.58
N ARG A 143 -10.86 -18.95 10.60
CA ARG A 143 -11.28 -19.13 9.20
C ARG A 143 -12.10 -20.42 9.04
N VAL A 144 -11.74 -21.45 9.79
CA VAL A 144 -12.28 -22.81 9.67
C VAL A 144 -13.41 -23.08 10.67
N THR A 145 -13.30 -22.53 11.89
CA THR A 145 -14.20 -22.85 13.01
C THR A 145 -14.61 -21.62 13.80
N ASP A 146 -15.78 -21.62 14.44
CA ASP A 146 -16.12 -20.62 15.46
C ASP A 146 -15.77 -21.07 16.88
N VAL A 147 -15.54 -22.38 17.09
CA VAL A 147 -15.34 -22.99 18.41
C VAL A 147 -14.08 -23.86 18.44
N PRO A 148 -12.87 -23.25 18.35
CA PRO A 148 -11.64 -24.01 18.48
C PRO A 148 -11.50 -24.55 19.90
N ALA A 149 -11.01 -25.77 20.03
CA ALA A 149 -10.70 -26.39 21.31
C ALA A 149 -9.24 -26.89 21.36
N VAL A 150 -8.59 -26.72 22.52
CA VAL A 150 -7.18 -27.05 22.72
C VAL A 150 -7.02 -27.92 23.95
N LEU A 151 -6.55 -29.15 23.75
CA LEU A 151 -6.22 -30.11 24.79
C LEU A 151 -4.70 -30.21 24.93
N SER A 152 -4.17 -29.91 26.12
CA SER A 152 -2.76 -30.18 26.43
C SER A 152 -2.62 -30.64 27.88
N GLY A 153 -1.92 -31.76 28.09
CA GLY A 153 -1.85 -32.41 29.41
C GLY A 153 -3.25 -32.78 29.91
N GLU A 154 -3.65 -32.22 31.05
CA GLU A 154 -4.96 -32.46 31.70
C GLU A 154 -5.92 -31.26 31.57
N THR A 155 -5.56 -30.27 30.75
CA THR A 155 -6.37 -29.05 30.55
C THR A 155 -6.98 -29.03 29.15
N LEU A 156 -8.29 -28.83 29.07
CA LEU A 156 -9.03 -28.53 27.84
C LEU A 156 -9.53 -27.09 27.87
N LEU A 157 -9.22 -26.34 26.82
CA LEU A 157 -9.75 -25.01 26.56
C LEU A 157 -10.77 -25.09 25.43
N ILE A 158 -11.92 -24.44 25.59
CA ILE A 158 -12.93 -24.29 24.53
C ILE A 158 -13.23 -22.81 24.40
N PHE A 159 -13.02 -22.25 23.21
CA PHE A 159 -13.28 -20.85 22.90
C PHE A 159 -14.61 -20.74 22.17
N ASP A 160 -15.49 -19.82 22.59
CA ASP A 160 -16.78 -19.51 21.95
C ASP A 160 -16.97 -17.98 21.87
N PRO A 161 -16.16 -17.26 21.07
CA PRO A 161 -16.23 -15.80 20.87
C PRO A 161 -17.62 -15.27 20.50
N ASN A 162 -18.44 -16.03 19.78
CA ASN A 162 -19.81 -15.62 19.45
C ASN A 162 -20.79 -15.80 20.63
N GLY A 163 -20.43 -16.61 21.64
CA GLY A 163 -21.27 -16.90 22.80
C GLY A 163 -22.52 -17.73 22.48
N THR A 164 -22.55 -18.40 21.33
CA THR A 164 -23.73 -19.11 20.81
C THR A 164 -23.76 -20.59 21.22
N HIS A 165 -22.63 -21.19 21.62
CA HIS A 165 -22.50 -22.63 21.85
C HIS A 165 -22.46 -23.00 23.34
N LEU A 166 -21.93 -22.12 24.18
CA LEU A 166 -21.79 -22.32 25.64
C LEU A 166 -22.70 -21.39 26.45
N GLY A 167 -23.84 -20.98 25.88
CA GLY A 167 -24.70 -19.89 26.37
C GLY A 167 -25.18 -20.01 27.82
N LYS A 168 -25.34 -21.20 28.40
CA LYS A 168 -25.72 -21.37 29.82
C LYS A 168 -24.56 -21.18 30.80
N HIS A 169 -23.32 -21.15 30.29
CA HIS A 169 -22.11 -21.20 31.09
C HIS A 169 -21.22 -19.97 30.95
N ILE A 170 -21.48 -19.08 29.99
CA ILE A 170 -20.76 -17.82 29.76
C ILE A 170 -21.63 -16.62 30.20
N PRO A 171 -21.34 -15.98 31.35
CA PRO A 171 -21.98 -14.72 31.74
C PRO A 171 -21.28 -13.52 31.07
N ARG A 172 -21.95 -12.89 30.07
CA ARG A 172 -21.57 -11.62 29.38
C ARG A 172 -20.19 -11.60 28.65
N ALA A 173 -20.02 -10.54 27.85
CA ALA A 173 -19.14 -10.38 26.69
C ALA A 173 -17.61 -10.38 26.93
N GLY A 174 -17.14 -10.43 28.18
CA GLY A 174 -15.71 -10.27 28.49
C GLY A 174 -14.86 -11.56 28.48
N CYS A 175 -15.46 -12.76 28.54
CA CYS A 175 -14.73 -14.04 28.64
C CYS A 175 -15.40 -15.15 27.82
N PRO A 176 -15.21 -15.17 26.50
CA PRO A 176 -15.97 -16.02 25.60
C PRO A 176 -15.40 -17.45 25.51
N GLY A 177 -15.43 -18.19 26.60
CA GLY A 177 -14.99 -19.58 26.63
C GLY A 177 -14.92 -20.17 28.02
N ILE A 178 -14.44 -21.42 28.08
CA ILE A 178 -14.28 -22.17 29.33
C ILE A 178 -12.93 -22.89 29.38
N ARG A 179 -12.34 -22.93 30.58
CA ARG A 179 -11.18 -23.78 30.92
C ARG A 179 -11.66 -24.92 31.79
N LEU A 180 -11.36 -26.15 31.35
CA LEU A 180 -11.64 -27.38 32.07
C LEU A 180 -10.33 -28.05 32.47
N ASP A 181 -10.11 -28.21 33.77
CA ASP A 181 -8.97 -28.93 34.33
C ASP A 181 -9.46 -30.26 34.91
N PHE A 182 -9.02 -31.36 34.31
CA PHE A 182 -9.44 -32.71 34.67
C PHE A 182 -8.68 -33.27 35.88
N SER A 183 -7.53 -32.67 36.22
CA SER A 183 -6.72 -33.07 37.38
C SER A 183 -7.49 -32.80 38.69
N SER A 184 -8.12 -31.62 38.77
CA SER A 184 -8.88 -31.19 39.92
C SER A 184 -10.34 -31.68 39.91
N ARG A 185 -10.91 -31.97 38.72
CA ARG A 185 -12.34 -32.27 38.56
C ARG A 185 -12.64 -33.42 37.58
N PRO A 186 -12.14 -34.66 37.83
CA PRO A 186 -12.27 -35.78 36.89
C PRO A 186 -13.72 -36.26 36.67
N ARG A 187 -14.67 -35.87 37.53
CA ARG A 187 -16.09 -36.21 37.39
C ARG A 187 -16.72 -35.64 36.12
N ILE A 188 -16.20 -34.52 35.61
CA ILE A 188 -16.72 -33.87 34.40
C ILE A 188 -16.63 -34.79 33.17
N LEU A 189 -15.56 -35.59 33.09
CA LEU A 189 -15.35 -36.55 31.99
C LEU A 189 -16.39 -37.66 31.96
N ARG A 190 -16.97 -38.00 33.12
CA ARG A 190 -18.06 -39.00 33.23
C ARG A 190 -19.43 -38.38 33.04
N ALA A 191 -19.64 -37.18 33.59
CA ALA A 191 -20.91 -36.47 33.50
C ALA A 191 -21.24 -36.02 32.08
N PHE A 192 -20.23 -35.61 31.31
CA PHE A 192 -20.36 -35.15 29.93
C PHE A 192 -19.54 -36.02 28.97
N ALA A 193 -19.63 -37.34 29.13
CA ALA A 193 -18.80 -38.29 28.38
C ALA A 193 -18.92 -38.11 26.85
N GLU A 194 -20.10 -37.77 26.35
CA GLU A 194 -20.37 -37.55 24.93
C GLU A 194 -19.65 -36.30 24.40
N GLN A 195 -19.46 -35.25 25.23
CA GLN A 195 -18.67 -34.07 24.85
C GLN A 195 -17.23 -34.43 24.46
N PHE A 196 -16.63 -35.39 25.17
CA PHE A 196 -15.22 -35.78 25.02
C PHE A 196 -15.02 -36.99 24.11
N TRP A 197 -16.11 -37.64 23.68
CA TRP A 197 -16.05 -38.82 22.81
C TRP A 197 -15.28 -38.60 21.50
N PRO A 198 -15.38 -37.45 20.79
CA PRO A 198 -14.65 -37.25 19.55
C PRO A 198 -13.13 -37.33 19.68
N TYR A 199 -12.60 -37.09 20.88
CA TYR A 199 -11.17 -37.17 21.16
C TYR A 199 -10.68 -38.62 21.28
N HIS A 200 -11.58 -39.60 21.43
CA HIS A 200 -11.21 -40.98 21.68
C HIS A 200 -10.43 -41.59 20.51
N GLY A 201 -9.20 -42.06 20.79
CA GLY A 201 -8.33 -42.72 19.81
C GLY A 201 -7.54 -41.76 18.92
N ILE A 202 -7.90 -40.48 18.87
CA ILE A 202 -7.23 -39.48 18.02
C ILE A 202 -5.83 -39.21 18.56
N PHE A 203 -4.80 -39.52 17.77
CA PHE A 203 -3.38 -39.42 18.13
C PHE A 203 -3.03 -40.03 19.51
N GLY A 204 -3.70 -41.13 19.89
CA GLY A 204 -3.48 -41.80 21.17
C GLY A 204 -4.20 -41.16 22.36
N CYS A 205 -5.08 -40.18 22.15
CA CYS A 205 -5.89 -39.58 23.20
C CYS A 205 -6.89 -40.60 23.78
N ARG A 206 -6.95 -40.64 25.11
CA ARG A 206 -7.74 -41.63 25.87
C ARG A 206 -9.05 -41.10 26.43
N LEU A 207 -9.34 -39.80 26.24
CA LEU A 207 -10.60 -39.21 26.68
C LEU A 207 -11.81 -40.02 26.16
N PRO A 208 -12.91 -40.15 26.94
CA PRO A 208 -13.15 -39.57 28.27
C PRO A 208 -12.47 -40.30 29.45
N LYS A 209 -11.56 -41.27 29.22
CA LYS A 209 -10.80 -41.87 30.33
C LYS A 209 -9.82 -40.83 30.92
N PRO A 210 -9.70 -40.73 32.26
CA PRO A 210 -8.83 -39.75 32.88
C PRO A 210 -7.35 -40.04 32.62
N GLY A 211 -6.56 -38.98 32.49
CA GLY A 211 -5.11 -39.00 32.37
C GLY A 211 -4.58 -37.88 31.45
N PRO A 212 -3.29 -37.52 31.57
CA PRO A 212 -2.68 -36.48 30.77
C PRO A 212 -2.51 -36.92 29.31
N PHE A 213 -2.78 -35.99 28.38
CA PHE A 213 -2.41 -36.14 26.97
C PHE A 213 -0.96 -35.67 26.76
N PRO A 214 -0.03 -36.54 26.31
CA PRO A 214 1.39 -36.22 26.18
C PRO A 214 1.69 -35.46 24.88
N GLY A 215 1.14 -34.25 24.77
CA GLY A 215 1.27 -33.37 23.61
C GLY A 215 0.23 -32.27 23.63
N SER A 216 0.00 -31.64 22.48
CA SER A 216 -1.04 -30.62 22.31
C SER A 216 -1.90 -30.97 21.10
N LEU A 217 -3.21 -30.99 21.31
CA LEU A 217 -4.22 -31.40 20.34
C LEU A 217 -5.27 -30.31 20.17
N PHE A 218 -5.40 -29.82 18.96
CA PHE A 218 -6.38 -28.82 18.54
C PHE A 218 -7.52 -29.52 17.81
N ARG A 219 -8.76 -29.25 18.21
CA ARG A 219 -9.96 -29.64 17.47
C ARG A 219 -10.59 -28.41 16.88
N LEU A 220 -10.75 -28.38 15.56
CA LEU A 220 -11.34 -27.28 14.81
C LEU A 220 -12.58 -27.80 14.05
N PRO A 221 -13.77 -27.85 14.67
CA PRO A 221 -14.99 -28.23 14.00
C PRO A 221 -15.27 -27.31 12.80
N PHE A 222 -15.53 -27.88 11.63
CA PHE A 222 -15.79 -27.08 10.44
C PHE A 222 -17.09 -26.30 10.57
N ARG A 223 -17.03 -24.99 10.29
CA ARG A 223 -18.21 -24.11 10.36
C ARG A 223 -19.30 -24.56 9.38
N THR A 224 -20.52 -24.76 9.87
CA THR A 224 -21.67 -25.10 9.04
C THR A 224 -22.30 -23.87 8.37
N GLU A 225 -23.23 -24.09 7.43
CA GLU A 225 -23.97 -22.99 6.78
C GLU A 225 -24.82 -22.20 7.78
N GLU A 226 -25.41 -22.88 8.77
CA GLU A 226 -26.21 -22.25 9.82
C GLU A 226 -25.36 -21.39 10.75
N GLU A 227 -24.16 -21.87 11.13
CA GLU A 227 -23.21 -21.11 11.95
C GLU A 227 -22.70 -19.87 11.18
N ALA A 228 -22.43 -19.99 9.88
CA ALA A 228 -21.93 -18.88 9.06
C ALA A 228 -22.90 -17.68 8.97
N VAL A 229 -24.22 -17.91 8.96
CA VAL A 229 -25.23 -16.84 8.94
C VAL A 229 -25.24 -16.02 10.23
N THR A 230 -24.91 -16.65 11.36
CA THR A 230 -25.00 -16.04 12.69
C THR A 230 -23.64 -15.61 13.25
N SER A 231 -22.53 -16.12 12.68
CA SER A 231 -21.18 -15.81 13.12
C SER A 231 -20.82 -14.35 12.91
N GLN A 232 -20.39 -13.69 13.98
CA GLN A 232 -19.84 -12.35 13.91
C GLN A 232 -18.36 -12.34 13.51
N ILE A 233 -17.74 -13.49 13.25
CA ILE A 233 -16.30 -13.58 12.98
C ILE A 233 -16.05 -13.82 11.49
N CYS A 234 -16.74 -14.81 10.91
CA CYS A 234 -16.59 -15.18 9.52
C CYS A 234 -17.95 -15.64 8.96
N SER A 235 -18.40 -14.97 7.90
CA SER A 235 -19.68 -15.27 7.23
C SER A 235 -19.59 -16.38 6.18
N GLU A 236 -18.46 -17.09 6.08
CA GLU A 236 -18.24 -18.17 5.11
C GLU A 236 -18.31 -19.54 5.80
N ALA A 237 -19.17 -20.43 5.29
CA ALA A 237 -19.23 -21.83 5.70
C ALA A 237 -18.04 -22.62 5.14
N PHE A 238 -17.64 -23.68 5.85
CA PHE A 238 -16.54 -24.56 5.44
C PHE A 238 -17.10 -25.86 4.85
N GLY A 239 -17.67 -25.76 3.65
CA GLY A 239 -18.34 -26.87 2.95
C GLY A 239 -17.39 -27.93 2.36
N THR A 240 -17.96 -28.99 1.80
CA THR A 240 -17.25 -30.18 1.31
C THR A 240 -16.15 -29.88 0.30
N GLU A 241 -16.37 -28.96 -0.65
CA GLU A 241 -15.37 -28.60 -1.66
C GLU A 241 -14.11 -27.98 -1.03
N ARG A 242 -14.27 -27.13 -0.01
CA ARG A 242 -13.14 -26.53 0.74
C ARG A 242 -12.44 -27.56 1.63
N ILE A 243 -13.17 -28.52 2.19
CA ILE A 243 -12.56 -29.62 2.93
C ILE A 243 -11.69 -30.49 2.01
N GLN A 244 -12.16 -30.77 0.79
CA GLN A 244 -11.40 -31.51 -0.20
C GLN A 244 -10.18 -30.73 -0.70
N SER A 245 -10.30 -29.39 -0.86
CA SER A 245 -9.18 -28.56 -1.28
C SER A 245 -8.05 -28.54 -0.26
N ILE A 246 -8.33 -28.63 1.05
CA ILE A 246 -7.30 -28.81 2.08
C ILE A 246 -6.45 -30.05 1.78
N GLY A 247 -7.11 -31.17 1.45
CA GLY A 247 -6.45 -32.44 1.14
C GLY A 247 -5.52 -32.31 -0.08
N THR A 248 -6.05 -31.81 -1.19
CA THR A 248 -5.35 -31.78 -2.49
C THR A 248 -4.29 -30.68 -2.61
N SER A 249 -4.40 -29.59 -1.83
CA SER A 249 -3.45 -28.47 -1.88
C SER A 249 -2.39 -28.47 -0.78
N PHE A 250 -2.47 -29.42 0.18
CA PHE A 250 -1.62 -29.46 1.36
C PHE A 250 -0.13 -29.36 1.03
N LEU A 251 0.39 -30.19 0.11
CA LEU A 251 1.81 -30.14 -0.23
C LEU A 251 2.17 -28.98 -1.16
N GLY A 252 1.25 -28.57 -2.05
CA GLY A 252 1.48 -27.48 -3.00
C GLY A 252 1.92 -26.20 -2.29
N SER A 253 1.19 -25.80 -1.25
CA SER A 253 1.45 -24.58 -0.49
C SER A 253 2.47 -24.76 0.65
N ASN A 254 2.64 -25.99 1.16
CA ASN A 254 3.43 -26.23 2.38
C ASN A 254 4.79 -26.91 2.16
N ARG A 255 5.16 -27.25 0.91
CA ARG A 255 6.39 -28.04 0.61
C ARG A 255 7.69 -27.48 1.22
N LEU A 256 7.79 -26.16 1.41
CA LEU A 256 8.98 -25.49 1.92
C LEU A 256 8.92 -25.17 3.42
N LEU A 257 7.81 -25.46 4.13
CA LEU A 257 7.63 -25.07 5.53
C LEU A 257 8.76 -25.57 6.42
N LEU A 258 9.26 -26.79 6.19
CA LEU A 258 10.27 -27.42 7.05
C LEU A 258 11.71 -26.96 6.76
N LEU A 259 11.97 -26.21 5.68
CA LEU A 259 13.33 -26.00 5.15
C LEU A 259 14.27 -25.34 6.18
N PHE A 260 13.84 -24.22 6.79
CA PHE A 260 14.65 -23.42 7.72
C PHE A 260 14.25 -23.57 9.20
N LEU A 261 13.30 -24.46 9.53
CA LEU A 261 12.95 -24.75 10.92
C LEU A 261 14.10 -25.43 11.66
N ARG A 262 14.12 -25.46 12.99
CA ARG A 262 15.20 -26.11 13.75
C ARG A 262 14.75 -27.43 14.38
N ARG A 263 13.52 -27.49 14.88
CA ARG A 263 13.02 -28.61 15.69
C ARG A 263 12.04 -29.50 14.95
N VAL A 264 11.02 -28.93 14.33
CA VAL A 264 10.02 -29.65 13.55
C VAL A 264 10.69 -30.20 12.28
N ARG A 265 10.59 -31.52 12.11
CA ARG A 265 11.22 -32.26 10.99
C ARG A 265 10.22 -33.08 10.19
N GLU A 266 9.00 -33.23 10.68
CA GLU A 266 7.95 -34.01 10.05
C GLU A 266 6.61 -33.29 10.19
N MET A 267 5.87 -33.24 9.08
CA MET A 267 4.45 -32.92 9.10
C MET A 267 3.65 -33.87 8.21
N SER A 268 2.44 -34.21 8.61
CA SER A 268 1.55 -35.10 7.85
C SER A 268 0.11 -34.61 7.85
N LEU A 269 -0.62 -34.98 6.81
CA LEU A 269 -2.06 -34.85 6.70
C LEU A 269 -2.66 -36.24 6.50
N GLU A 270 -3.60 -36.57 7.36
CA GLU A 270 -4.34 -37.83 7.36
C GLU A 270 -5.83 -37.53 7.23
N MET A 271 -6.64 -38.52 6.84
CA MET A 271 -8.09 -38.40 6.73
C MET A 271 -8.77 -39.59 7.40
N LEU A 272 -9.81 -39.29 8.16
CA LEU A 272 -10.71 -40.29 8.72
C LEU A 272 -12.06 -40.17 7.98
N PRO A 273 -12.44 -41.16 7.16
CA PRO A 273 -13.67 -41.07 6.37
C PRO A 273 -14.93 -41.08 7.25
N ASP A 274 -16.04 -40.61 6.70
CA ASP A 274 -17.35 -40.55 7.37
C ASP A 274 -17.90 -41.92 7.80
N THR A 275 -17.44 -42.98 7.13
CA THR A 275 -17.73 -44.40 7.39
C THR A 275 -16.86 -45.01 8.48
N ALA A 276 -15.78 -44.34 8.91
CA ALA A 276 -14.88 -44.84 9.94
C ALA A 276 -15.58 -45.04 11.28
N THR A 277 -15.25 -46.13 11.95
CA THR A 277 -15.78 -46.48 13.29
C THR A 277 -14.71 -46.38 14.37
N SER A 278 -13.43 -46.45 13.99
CA SER A 278 -12.27 -46.34 14.87
C SER A 278 -11.26 -45.35 14.32
N ALA A 279 -10.40 -44.79 15.18
CA ALA A 279 -9.26 -43.99 14.76
C ALA A 279 -8.21 -44.81 13.96
N GLU A 280 -8.29 -46.15 14.03
CA GLU A 280 -7.44 -47.05 13.23
C GLU A 280 -7.80 -47.06 11.74
N ASP A 281 -9.00 -46.58 11.37
CA ASP A 281 -9.47 -46.46 9.98
C ASP A 281 -8.85 -45.25 9.24
N THR A 282 -7.83 -44.61 9.83
CA THR A 282 -7.20 -43.40 9.30
C THR A 282 -6.42 -43.70 8.02
N VAL A 283 -6.65 -42.89 6.99
CA VAL A 283 -5.98 -42.98 5.68
C VAL A 283 -4.93 -41.86 5.59
N PRO A 284 -3.65 -42.17 5.31
CA PRO A 284 -2.65 -41.13 5.07
C PRO A 284 -2.91 -40.43 3.73
N LEU A 285 -2.97 -39.10 3.72
CA LEU A 285 -3.09 -38.32 2.48
C LEU A 285 -1.72 -37.83 2.00
N ALA A 286 -1.01 -37.13 2.88
CA ALA A 286 0.26 -36.52 2.55
C ALA A 286 1.22 -36.50 3.74
N MET A 287 2.53 -36.56 3.47
CA MET A 287 3.57 -36.41 4.47
C MET A 287 4.75 -35.65 3.90
N LEU A 288 5.24 -34.67 4.64
CA LEU A 288 6.45 -33.93 4.35
C LEU A 288 7.47 -34.16 5.47
N ARG A 289 8.67 -34.59 5.11
CA ARG A 289 9.75 -34.84 6.05
C ARG A 289 11.04 -34.18 5.61
N ARG A 290 11.72 -33.52 6.55
CA ARG A 290 13.09 -33.04 6.38
C ARG A 290 14.07 -34.00 7.02
N LYS A 291 15.15 -34.31 6.31
CA LYS A 291 16.28 -35.09 6.79
C LYS A 291 17.59 -34.44 6.37
N GLU A 292 18.47 -34.24 7.33
CA GLU A 292 19.86 -33.87 7.07
C GLU A 292 20.59 -35.08 6.47
N ILE A 293 21.21 -34.88 5.30
CA ILE A 293 21.94 -35.92 4.56
C ILE A 293 23.42 -35.85 4.84
N ARG A 294 23.95 -34.64 4.93
CA ARG A 294 25.37 -34.40 5.15
C ARG A 294 25.57 -33.07 5.85
N ASP A 295 26.25 -33.11 7.00
CA ASP A 295 26.82 -31.94 7.63
C ASP A 295 28.11 -31.55 6.90
N LEU A 296 28.21 -30.28 6.49
CA LEU A 296 29.39 -29.72 5.83
C LEU A 296 30.29 -28.97 6.82
N GLY A 297 29.85 -28.83 8.08
CA GLY A 297 30.54 -28.14 9.14
C GLY A 297 30.73 -26.65 8.89
N THR A 298 31.25 -25.95 9.91
CA THR A 298 31.73 -24.57 9.78
C THR A 298 33.12 -24.47 10.43
N PRO A 299 34.14 -23.94 9.73
CA PRO A 299 35.45 -23.77 10.34
C PRO A 299 35.38 -22.69 11.43
N GLY A 300 35.39 -23.10 12.70
CA GLY A 300 35.74 -22.23 13.83
C GLY A 300 34.63 -21.38 14.46
N ASP A 301 33.36 -21.51 14.05
CA ASP A 301 32.25 -20.72 14.60
C ASP A 301 31.04 -21.60 14.97
N THR A 302 30.76 -21.75 16.28
CA THR A 302 29.70 -22.63 16.81
C THR A 302 28.28 -22.22 16.43
N THR A 303 28.09 -21.02 15.87
CA THR A 303 26.76 -20.45 15.59
C THR A 303 26.31 -20.52 14.13
N SER A 304 27.22 -20.77 13.19
CA SER A 304 26.91 -20.93 11.76
C SER A 304 26.81 -22.43 11.41
N TRP A 305 25.91 -22.82 10.51
CA TRP A 305 25.80 -24.21 10.06
C TRP A 305 25.58 -24.31 8.55
N ALA A 306 26.07 -25.40 7.96
CA ALA A 306 25.91 -25.71 6.54
C ALA A 306 25.66 -27.21 6.39
N SER A 307 24.58 -27.58 5.70
CA SER A 307 24.26 -28.98 5.45
C SER A 307 23.55 -29.17 4.10
N ILE A 308 23.53 -30.41 3.63
CA ILE A 308 22.63 -30.82 2.55
C ILE A 308 21.36 -31.40 3.19
N GLU A 309 20.26 -30.67 3.03
CA GLU A 309 18.93 -31.03 3.53
C GLU A 309 18.11 -31.72 2.44
N GLN A 310 17.47 -32.84 2.78
CA GLN A 310 16.50 -33.53 1.94
C GLN A 310 15.08 -33.26 2.42
N LEU A 311 14.25 -32.70 1.55
CA LEU A 311 12.80 -32.61 1.74
C LEU A 311 12.13 -33.72 0.94
N THR A 312 11.39 -34.58 1.63
CA THR A 312 10.64 -35.68 1.01
C THR A 312 9.15 -35.46 1.21
N ALA A 313 8.42 -35.36 0.10
CA ALA A 313 6.96 -35.40 0.10
C ALA A 313 6.48 -36.77 -0.37
N CYS A 314 5.54 -37.35 0.37
CA CYS A 314 4.83 -38.57 0.02
C CYS A 314 3.35 -38.23 -0.09
N GLU A 315 2.73 -38.53 -1.23
CA GLU A 315 1.30 -38.34 -1.47
C GLU A 315 0.80 -39.57 -2.23
N GLU A 316 -0.21 -40.24 -1.66
CA GLU A 316 -0.70 -41.52 -2.16
C GLU A 316 0.44 -42.53 -2.40
N ALA A 317 0.72 -42.88 -3.66
CA ALA A 317 1.80 -43.76 -4.10
C ALA A 317 3.02 -43.01 -4.68
N SER A 318 2.95 -41.68 -4.79
CA SER A 318 4.03 -40.86 -5.33
C SER A 318 4.98 -40.39 -4.23
N LYS A 319 6.28 -40.42 -4.52
CA LYS A 319 7.32 -39.91 -3.63
C LYS A 319 8.17 -38.92 -4.40
N THR A 320 8.12 -37.66 -3.97
CA THR A 320 8.95 -36.59 -4.53
C THR A 320 10.00 -36.17 -3.52
N THR A 321 11.23 -35.98 -3.99
CA THR A 321 12.36 -35.61 -3.14
C THR A 321 13.09 -34.42 -3.71
N TRP A 322 13.37 -33.43 -2.87
CA TRP A 322 14.18 -32.26 -3.18
C TRP A 322 15.38 -32.21 -2.25
N HIS A 323 16.50 -31.73 -2.77
CA HIS A 323 17.71 -31.54 -1.99
C HIS A 323 18.10 -30.07 -2.03
N TYR A 324 18.58 -29.55 -0.91
CA TYR A 324 19.03 -28.17 -0.79
C TYR A 324 20.35 -28.12 -0.04
N LEU A 325 21.34 -27.40 -0.57
CA LEU A 325 22.46 -26.95 0.23
C LEU A 325 21.98 -25.74 1.04
N VAL A 326 21.76 -25.95 2.34
CA VAL A 326 21.31 -24.91 3.26
C VAL A 326 22.51 -24.40 4.04
N LEU A 327 22.67 -23.08 4.07
CA LEU A 327 23.74 -22.45 4.84
C LEU A 327 23.19 -21.24 5.57
N VAL A 328 23.43 -21.18 6.88
CA VAL A 328 23.01 -20.09 7.75
C VAL A 328 24.23 -19.53 8.48
N CYS A 329 24.41 -18.21 8.39
CA CYS A 329 25.50 -17.47 9.01
C CYS A 329 24.97 -16.40 9.97
N HIS A 330 25.78 -16.08 10.95
CA HIS A 330 25.64 -14.84 11.72
C HIS A 330 26.42 -13.71 11.04
N GLY A 331 25.85 -12.50 11.06
CA GLY A 331 26.49 -11.29 10.55
C GLY A 331 27.70 -10.92 11.41
N ASP A 332 28.76 -10.48 10.74
CA ASP A 332 30.01 -10.02 11.35
C ASP A 332 30.14 -8.48 11.30
N GLY A 333 31.21 -7.95 11.92
CA GLY A 333 31.62 -6.54 11.82
C GLY A 333 30.54 -5.53 12.21
N GLU A 334 30.26 -4.58 11.30
CA GLU A 334 29.33 -3.46 11.47
C GLU A 334 27.90 -3.90 11.85
N LEU A 335 27.45 -5.07 11.39
CA LEU A 335 26.13 -5.60 11.71
C LEU A 335 26.02 -6.06 13.15
N LEU A 336 27.10 -6.63 13.69
CA LEU A 336 27.21 -7.02 15.08
C LEU A 336 27.32 -5.78 15.99
N GLU A 337 28.00 -4.73 15.53
CA GLU A 337 28.09 -3.44 16.23
C GLU A 337 26.77 -2.69 16.27
N LEU A 338 26.04 -2.64 15.15
CA LEU A 338 24.69 -2.06 15.08
C LEU A 338 23.70 -2.85 15.96
N PHE A 339 23.77 -4.18 15.90
CA PHE A 339 23.01 -5.05 16.81
C PHE A 339 23.32 -4.71 18.28
N ARG A 340 24.61 -4.59 18.66
CA ARG A 340 25.03 -4.21 20.01
C ARG A 340 24.55 -2.81 20.41
N LYS A 341 24.59 -1.84 19.49
CA LYS A 341 24.16 -0.46 19.73
C LYS A 341 22.64 -0.37 19.93
N ASN A 342 21.86 -1.07 19.12
CA ASN A 342 20.40 -1.12 19.26
C ASN A 342 19.98 -1.92 20.50
N THR A 343 20.73 -2.96 20.87
CA THR A 343 20.52 -3.71 22.13
C THR A 343 20.68 -2.82 23.37
N GLN A 344 21.41 -1.70 23.28
CA GLN A 344 21.57 -0.75 24.39
C GLN A 344 20.48 0.34 24.45
N ALA A 345 19.64 0.49 23.42
CA ALA A 345 18.64 1.57 23.29
C ALA A 345 17.19 1.15 23.60
N GLY A 346 16.94 -0.12 23.94
CA GLY A 346 15.59 -0.71 24.11
C GLY A 346 15.31 -1.81 23.08
N ASP A 347 14.27 -2.63 23.34
CA ASP A 347 13.87 -3.89 22.67
C ASP A 347 14.89 -4.49 21.67
N PRO A 348 15.70 -5.50 22.09
CA PRO A 348 16.80 -5.99 21.27
C PRO A 348 16.30 -6.59 19.94
N PRO A 349 16.87 -6.21 18.79
CA PRO A 349 16.57 -6.85 17.52
C PRO A 349 16.87 -8.37 17.61
N PRO A 350 16.28 -9.20 16.74
CA PRO A 350 16.71 -10.59 16.63
C PRO A 350 18.21 -10.67 16.25
N PRO A 351 18.93 -11.73 16.62
CA PRO A 351 20.33 -11.89 16.25
C PRO A 351 20.49 -11.74 14.72
N PRO A 352 21.58 -11.08 14.25
CA PRO A 352 21.80 -10.81 12.83
C PRO A 352 22.09 -12.11 12.08
N MET A 353 21.04 -12.87 11.76
CA MET A 353 21.17 -14.17 11.11
C MET A 353 20.57 -14.10 9.73
N ALA A 354 21.34 -14.58 8.75
CA ALA A 354 20.91 -14.74 7.37
C ALA A 354 21.32 -16.12 6.86
N GLY A 355 20.55 -16.65 5.93
CA GLY A 355 20.86 -17.93 5.31
C GLY A 355 20.37 -17.99 3.88
N VAL A 356 20.87 -18.99 3.17
CA VAL A 356 20.49 -19.29 1.79
C VAL A 356 20.23 -20.78 1.64
N ALA A 357 19.37 -21.16 0.72
CA ALA A 357 19.23 -22.55 0.29
C ALA A 357 19.33 -22.66 -1.23
N LEU A 358 20.32 -23.43 -1.68
CA LEU A 358 20.65 -23.66 -3.08
C LEU A 358 20.08 -25.03 -3.50
N PRO A 359 19.16 -25.09 -4.48
CA PRO A 359 18.56 -26.35 -4.91
C PRO A 359 19.54 -27.30 -5.62
N LEU A 360 19.57 -28.56 -5.20
CA LEU A 360 20.42 -29.63 -5.71
C LEU A 360 19.59 -30.83 -6.19
N ALA A 361 20.19 -31.65 -7.05
CA ALA A 361 19.71 -32.98 -7.37
C ALA A 361 20.84 -34.01 -7.22
N SER A 362 20.49 -35.23 -6.80
CA SER A 362 21.41 -36.37 -6.82
C SER A 362 21.33 -37.07 -8.16
N THR A 363 22.48 -37.40 -8.74
CA THR A 363 22.57 -38.22 -9.96
C THR A 363 22.66 -39.70 -9.60
N ALA A 364 22.47 -40.58 -10.60
CA ALA A 364 22.46 -42.04 -10.39
C ALA A 364 23.79 -42.57 -9.82
N ASP A 365 24.88 -41.87 -10.12
CA ASP A 365 26.24 -42.23 -9.69
C ASP A 365 26.57 -41.70 -8.29
N GLY A 366 25.59 -41.11 -7.59
CA GLY A 366 25.75 -40.56 -6.23
C GLY A 366 26.42 -39.19 -6.18
N LYS A 367 26.60 -38.52 -7.32
CA LYS A 367 27.10 -37.13 -7.40
C LYS A 367 25.95 -36.14 -7.28
N TRP A 368 26.28 -34.89 -6.96
CA TRP A 368 25.34 -33.79 -6.90
C TRP A 368 25.37 -32.98 -8.20
N VAL A 369 24.24 -32.36 -8.57
CA VAL A 369 24.16 -31.38 -9.65
C VAL A 369 23.31 -30.18 -9.21
N PRO A 370 23.76 -28.94 -9.44
CA PRO A 370 22.96 -27.74 -9.26
C PRO A 370 21.69 -27.76 -10.12
N ARG A 371 20.53 -27.42 -9.55
CA ARG A 371 19.27 -27.33 -10.29
C ARG A 371 18.55 -26.03 -10.00
N VAL A 372 18.44 -25.14 -10.98
CA VAL A 372 17.52 -24.01 -10.88
C VAL A 372 16.11 -24.52 -11.17
N GLY A 373 15.25 -24.53 -10.16
CA GLY A 373 13.84 -24.87 -10.34
C GLY A 373 13.07 -23.75 -11.03
N ALA A 374 11.88 -24.05 -11.58
CA ALA A 374 10.95 -23.06 -12.12
C ALA A 374 10.34 -22.09 -11.07
N ASN A 375 10.76 -22.18 -9.81
CA ASN A 375 10.20 -21.40 -8.71
C ASN A 375 11.08 -20.19 -8.43
N GLU A 376 10.51 -18.99 -8.56
CA GLU A 376 11.15 -17.72 -8.17
C GLU A 376 11.61 -17.80 -6.70
N GLY A 377 12.78 -17.24 -6.36
CA GLY A 377 13.40 -17.38 -5.04
C GLY A 377 12.49 -16.97 -3.87
N GLN A 378 12.04 -17.94 -3.09
CA GLN A 378 11.23 -17.75 -1.89
C GLN A 378 11.99 -17.08 -0.73
N VAL A 379 11.32 -16.21 0.01
CA VAL A 379 11.84 -15.52 1.21
C VAL A 379 11.33 -16.20 2.48
N PHE A 380 12.21 -16.32 3.48
CA PHE A 380 11.93 -16.95 4.75
C PHE A 380 12.31 -16.04 5.92
N CYS A 381 11.46 -16.02 6.93
CA CYS A 381 11.79 -15.61 8.29
C CYS A 381 11.47 -16.82 9.19
N HIS A 382 12.39 -17.79 9.21
CA HIS A 382 12.19 -19.20 9.64
C HIS A 382 11.18 -20.00 8.80
N LEU A 383 9.97 -19.46 8.59
CA LEU A 383 8.93 -20.02 7.72
C LEU A 383 8.87 -19.24 6.39
N PRO A 384 8.40 -19.86 5.29
CA PRO A 384 8.23 -19.17 4.02
C PRO A 384 7.19 -18.05 4.18
N MET A 385 7.54 -16.88 3.67
CA MET A 385 6.64 -15.72 3.59
C MET A 385 6.10 -15.61 2.16
N PRO A 386 4.91 -15.05 1.91
CA PRO A 386 4.39 -14.81 0.55
C PRO A 386 5.10 -13.64 -0.16
N VAL A 387 6.42 -13.57 -0.02
CA VAL A 387 7.30 -12.58 -0.62
C VAL A 387 8.24 -13.31 -1.56
N ILE A 388 8.25 -12.88 -2.81
CA ILE A 388 9.13 -13.41 -3.84
C ILE A 388 10.32 -12.47 -4.00
N SER A 389 11.54 -13.00 -3.81
CA SER A 389 12.77 -12.22 -3.94
C SER A 389 13.17 -11.96 -5.39
N GLY A 390 12.81 -12.86 -6.30
CA GLY A 390 13.29 -12.87 -7.68
C GLY A 390 14.75 -13.32 -7.85
N LEU A 391 15.35 -13.89 -6.79
CA LEU A 391 16.70 -14.45 -6.80
C LEU A 391 16.67 -15.94 -7.22
N PRO A 392 17.77 -16.51 -7.72
CA PRO A 392 17.83 -17.94 -8.11
C PRO A 392 17.95 -18.90 -6.92
N ILE A 393 17.87 -18.37 -5.70
CA ILE A 393 18.02 -19.10 -4.44
C ILE A 393 16.89 -18.74 -3.48
N HIS A 394 16.69 -19.57 -2.46
CA HIS A 394 15.86 -19.22 -1.31
C HIS A 394 16.67 -18.40 -0.31
N VAL A 395 16.07 -17.33 0.21
CA VAL A 395 16.74 -16.41 1.15
C VAL A 395 16.04 -16.48 2.50
N HIS A 396 16.82 -16.70 3.55
CA HIS A 396 16.40 -16.68 4.93
C HIS A 396 17.04 -15.51 5.66
N GLY A 397 16.30 -14.86 6.54
CA GLY A 397 16.84 -13.81 7.40
C GLY A 397 15.98 -13.53 8.61
N SER A 398 16.60 -12.98 9.65
CA SER A 398 15.89 -12.45 10.83
C SER A 398 15.24 -11.10 10.52
N PHE A 399 14.41 -11.07 9.48
CA PHE A 399 13.81 -9.86 8.96
C PHE A 399 12.79 -9.26 9.94
N SER A 400 12.67 -7.94 9.89
CA SER A 400 11.55 -7.19 10.45
C SER A 400 10.38 -7.27 9.48
N ILE A 401 9.33 -7.99 9.88
CA ILE A 401 8.17 -8.28 9.05
C ILE A 401 6.94 -7.49 9.53
N LEU A 402 5.99 -7.25 8.63
CA LEU A 402 4.70 -6.66 8.97
C LEU A 402 3.91 -7.60 9.91
N SER A 403 3.00 -7.05 10.70
CA SER A 403 2.12 -7.83 11.60
C SER A 403 1.27 -8.87 10.86
N SER A 404 0.89 -8.58 9.61
CA SER A 404 0.22 -9.50 8.69
C SER A 404 1.11 -10.61 8.10
N ARG A 405 2.43 -10.56 8.30
CA ARG A 405 3.45 -11.48 7.76
C ARG A 405 3.53 -11.56 6.23
N LYS A 406 2.81 -10.70 5.52
CA LYS A 406 2.78 -10.67 4.04
C LYS A 406 3.84 -9.79 3.39
N GLY A 407 4.64 -9.09 4.20
CA GLY A 407 5.66 -8.17 3.70
C GLY A 407 6.74 -7.89 4.73
N LEU A 408 7.81 -7.28 4.24
CA LEU A 408 8.91 -6.77 5.05
C LEU A 408 8.70 -5.29 5.35
N TRP A 409 9.15 -4.82 6.51
CA TRP A 409 9.26 -3.38 6.76
C TRP A 409 10.29 -2.77 5.81
N ASP A 410 9.97 -1.61 5.24
CA ASP A 410 10.80 -0.90 4.26
C ASP A 410 11.24 0.51 4.73
N THR A 411 10.57 1.08 5.73
CA THR A 411 10.81 2.42 6.29
C THR A 411 11.34 2.38 7.73
N GLY A 412 11.94 3.49 8.17
CA GLY A 412 12.52 3.65 9.51
C GLY A 412 13.62 2.64 9.86
N GLU A 413 13.91 2.51 11.16
CA GLU A 413 14.96 1.62 11.68
C GLU A 413 14.73 0.14 11.31
N ARG A 414 13.46 -0.30 11.23
CA ARG A 414 13.09 -1.67 10.84
C ARG A 414 13.39 -1.94 9.36
N GLY A 415 13.15 -0.98 8.48
CA GLY A 415 13.51 -1.06 7.07
C GLY A 415 15.01 -1.02 6.84
N GLU A 416 15.73 -0.18 7.59
CA GLU A 416 17.20 -0.14 7.58
C GLU A 416 17.81 -1.47 8.01
N TRP A 417 17.29 -2.09 9.06
CA TRP A 417 17.68 -3.44 9.50
C TRP A 417 17.57 -4.47 8.37
N ASN A 418 16.43 -4.49 7.67
CA ASN A 418 16.21 -5.42 6.56
C ASN A 418 17.20 -5.17 5.41
N ARG A 419 17.40 -3.90 5.01
CA ARG A 419 18.39 -3.54 3.97
C ARG A 419 19.79 -3.95 4.37
N MET A 420 20.19 -3.77 5.64
CA MET A 420 21.51 -4.18 6.14
C MET A 420 21.70 -5.70 6.10
N LEU A 421 20.71 -6.49 6.54
CA LEU A 421 20.76 -7.95 6.43
C LEU A 421 20.91 -8.40 4.98
N LEU A 422 20.13 -7.79 4.07
CA LEU A 422 20.21 -8.07 2.64
C LEU A 422 21.54 -7.63 2.05
N ARG A 423 22.10 -6.49 2.45
CA ARG A 423 23.33 -5.93 1.88
C ARG A 423 24.59 -6.67 2.32
N ASN A 424 24.59 -7.24 3.52
CA ASN A 424 25.80 -7.76 4.14
C ASN A 424 25.68 -9.26 4.49
N ALA A 425 24.74 -9.64 5.35
CA ALA A 425 24.67 -11.00 5.91
C ALA A 425 24.19 -12.04 4.88
N VAL A 426 23.20 -11.70 4.03
CA VAL A 426 22.71 -12.59 2.97
C VAL A 426 23.81 -12.89 1.94
N PRO A 427 24.52 -11.88 1.37
CA PRO A 427 25.67 -12.10 0.50
C PRO A 427 26.77 -12.96 1.12
N LEU A 428 27.07 -12.78 2.41
CA LEU A 428 28.06 -13.60 3.10
C LEU A 428 27.67 -15.08 3.11
N ALA A 429 26.43 -15.39 3.49
CA ALA A 429 25.90 -16.75 3.47
C ALA A 429 25.89 -17.32 2.04
N TRP A 430 25.48 -16.50 1.06
CA TRP A 430 25.45 -16.88 -0.36
C TRP A 430 26.83 -17.27 -0.88
N LEU A 431 27.84 -16.43 -0.65
CA LEU A 431 29.20 -16.66 -1.13
C LEU A 431 29.85 -17.88 -0.48
N ARG A 432 29.61 -18.10 0.81
CA ARG A 432 30.06 -19.32 1.49
C ARG A 432 29.38 -20.57 0.91
N ALA A 433 28.10 -20.50 0.56
CA ALA A 433 27.40 -21.62 -0.07
C ALA A 433 27.99 -21.94 -1.46
N LEU A 434 28.35 -20.92 -2.24
CA LEU A 434 29.05 -21.09 -3.51
C LEU A 434 30.46 -21.68 -3.32
N ASP A 435 31.17 -21.29 -2.26
CA ASP A 435 32.49 -21.84 -1.93
C ASP A 435 32.42 -23.34 -1.54
N HIS A 436 31.35 -23.75 -0.87
CA HIS A 436 31.08 -25.16 -0.62
C HIS A 436 30.80 -25.92 -1.93
N LEU A 437 30.00 -25.37 -2.85
CA LEU A 437 29.77 -25.98 -4.16
C LEU A 437 31.08 -26.13 -4.96
N ARG A 438 31.95 -25.12 -4.94
CA ARG A 438 33.29 -25.22 -5.52
C ARG A 438 34.09 -26.36 -4.91
N SER A 439 34.11 -26.44 -3.57
CA SER A 439 34.89 -27.45 -2.87
C SER A 439 34.37 -28.87 -3.15
N MET A 440 33.06 -29.04 -3.29
CA MET A 440 32.43 -30.30 -3.74
C MET A 440 32.79 -30.64 -5.19
N HIS A 441 32.89 -29.65 -6.08
CA HIS A 441 33.36 -29.83 -7.46
C HIS A 441 34.83 -30.26 -7.52
N GLU A 442 35.71 -29.57 -6.79
CA GLU A 442 37.14 -29.93 -6.71
C GLU A 442 37.35 -31.34 -6.08
N ALA A 443 36.45 -31.77 -5.19
CA ALA A 443 36.45 -33.12 -4.61
C ALA A 443 35.85 -34.20 -5.53
N GLY A 444 35.29 -33.84 -6.69
CA GLY A 444 34.66 -34.77 -7.64
C GLY A 444 33.27 -35.26 -7.22
N GLU A 445 32.66 -34.63 -6.22
CA GLU A 445 31.34 -34.96 -5.67
C GLU A 445 30.19 -34.24 -6.41
N LEU A 446 30.51 -33.19 -7.16
CA LEU A 446 29.58 -32.39 -7.95
C LEU A 446 29.91 -32.54 -9.44
N GLU A 447 28.91 -32.71 -10.29
CA GLU A 447 29.10 -32.70 -11.75
C GLU A 447 29.49 -31.32 -12.28
N ASN A 448 30.08 -31.28 -13.47
CA ASN A 448 30.40 -30.02 -14.13
C ASN A 448 29.12 -29.21 -14.38
N TYR A 449 29.15 -27.94 -13.99
CA TYR A 449 28.02 -27.02 -14.08
C TYR A 449 28.51 -25.60 -14.41
N GLU A 450 27.59 -24.75 -14.85
CA GLU A 450 27.90 -23.34 -15.06
C GLU A 450 28.10 -22.63 -13.72
N TYR A 451 29.31 -22.12 -13.46
CA TYR A 451 29.69 -21.56 -12.15
C TYR A 451 28.78 -20.43 -11.64
N HIS A 452 28.10 -19.74 -12.55
CA HIS A 452 27.24 -18.59 -12.27
C HIS A 452 25.75 -18.94 -12.15
N ILE A 453 25.38 -20.23 -12.18
CA ILE A 453 23.99 -20.68 -12.20
C ILE A 453 23.13 -20.15 -11.02
N PHE A 454 23.76 -19.91 -9.86
CA PHE A 454 23.13 -19.35 -8.67
C PHE A 454 23.53 -17.89 -8.40
N TRP A 455 24.03 -17.16 -9.39
CA TRP A 455 24.38 -15.75 -9.19
C TRP A 455 23.16 -14.86 -9.42
N PRO A 456 22.97 -13.78 -8.64
CA PRO A 456 21.80 -12.93 -8.76
C PRO A 456 21.74 -12.17 -10.08
N HIS A 457 20.54 -12.04 -10.65
CA HIS A 457 20.28 -11.16 -11.79
C HIS A 457 19.63 -9.85 -11.33
N ALA A 458 20.21 -8.71 -11.72
CA ALA A 458 19.69 -7.40 -11.32
C ALA A 458 18.27 -7.10 -11.81
N ASN A 459 17.86 -7.70 -12.94
CA ASN A 459 16.56 -7.46 -13.55
C ASN A 459 15.42 -8.28 -12.93
N THR A 460 15.74 -9.40 -12.26
CA THR A 460 14.72 -10.29 -11.68
C THR A 460 14.50 -9.99 -10.21
N ALA A 461 15.52 -9.47 -9.51
CA ALA A 461 15.44 -9.12 -8.11
C ALA A 461 14.42 -8.00 -7.86
N ARG A 462 13.48 -8.24 -6.95
CA ARG A 462 12.48 -7.24 -6.53
C ARG A 462 13.06 -6.41 -5.39
N TYR A 463 12.71 -5.13 -5.30
CA TYR A 463 13.04 -4.33 -4.11
C TYR A 463 12.37 -4.96 -2.86
N PRO A 464 13.04 -5.07 -1.70
CA PRO A 464 14.38 -4.58 -1.35
C PRO A 464 15.54 -5.57 -1.62
N PHE A 465 15.29 -6.73 -2.22
CA PHE A 465 16.30 -7.78 -2.48
C PHE A 465 17.38 -7.37 -3.50
N THR A 466 17.19 -6.26 -4.21
CA THR A 466 18.23 -5.55 -4.97
C THR A 466 19.45 -5.20 -4.11
N GLU A 467 19.26 -4.99 -2.80
CA GLU A 467 20.38 -4.79 -1.86
C GLU A 467 21.27 -6.04 -1.75
N ALA A 468 20.67 -7.23 -1.76
CA ALA A 468 21.43 -8.49 -1.75
C ALA A 468 22.19 -8.71 -3.05
N VAL A 469 21.61 -8.32 -4.19
CA VAL A 469 22.32 -8.33 -5.48
C VAL A 469 23.56 -7.44 -5.42
N THR A 470 23.40 -6.22 -4.91
CA THR A 470 24.49 -5.25 -4.86
C THR A 470 25.58 -5.69 -3.88
N GLY A 471 25.21 -6.15 -2.70
CA GLY A 471 26.16 -6.68 -1.71
C GLY A 471 26.91 -7.90 -2.21
N PHE A 472 26.23 -8.82 -2.91
CA PHE A 472 26.84 -9.99 -3.54
C PHE A 472 27.94 -9.58 -4.52
N TYR A 473 27.63 -8.73 -5.50
CA TYR A 473 28.62 -8.34 -6.51
C TYR A 473 29.76 -7.48 -5.96
N GLN A 474 29.49 -6.64 -4.95
CA GLN A 474 30.54 -5.90 -4.24
C GLN A 474 31.54 -6.85 -3.54
N ALA A 475 31.03 -7.89 -2.88
CA ALA A 475 31.87 -8.87 -2.20
C ALA A 475 32.65 -9.75 -3.19
N VAL A 476 32.04 -10.16 -4.32
CA VAL A 476 32.75 -10.87 -5.41
C VAL A 476 33.85 -10.00 -6.03
N ALA A 477 33.62 -8.69 -6.16
CA ALA A 477 34.58 -7.74 -6.71
C ALA A 477 35.75 -7.39 -5.78
N SER A 478 35.75 -7.90 -4.54
CA SER A 478 36.79 -7.59 -3.55
C SER A 478 38.17 -8.16 -3.96
N ARG A 479 39.25 -7.43 -3.62
CA ARG A 479 40.63 -7.79 -4.00
C ARG A 479 41.10 -9.15 -3.45
N ASN A 480 40.57 -9.58 -2.30
CA ASN A 480 40.84 -10.89 -1.69
C ASN A 480 39.62 -11.82 -1.83
N GLY A 481 38.88 -11.72 -2.93
CA GLY A 481 37.67 -12.50 -3.17
C GLY A 481 37.92 -14.00 -3.31
N LEU A 482 36.86 -14.78 -3.04
CA LEU A 482 36.84 -16.24 -3.18
C LEU A 482 37.11 -16.68 -4.64
N ARG A 483 37.63 -17.91 -4.81
CA ARG A 483 37.86 -18.51 -6.14
C ARG A 483 36.54 -18.98 -6.76
N LEU A 484 35.70 -18.06 -7.23
CA LEU A 484 34.35 -18.36 -7.73
C LEU A 484 34.21 -18.35 -9.26
N PHE A 485 35.28 -18.02 -10.01
CA PHE A 485 35.27 -18.00 -11.47
C PHE A 485 35.89 -19.29 -12.02
N SER A 486 35.24 -19.91 -13.00
CA SER A 486 35.68 -21.20 -13.56
C SER A 486 35.62 -21.25 -15.08
N ASP A 487 36.60 -21.91 -15.69
CA ASP A 487 36.61 -22.32 -17.10
C ASP A 487 35.98 -23.71 -17.33
N GLY A 488 35.40 -24.30 -16.28
CA GLY A 488 34.86 -25.66 -16.26
C GLY A 488 35.82 -26.70 -15.66
N HIS A 489 37.10 -26.37 -15.49
CA HIS A 489 38.12 -27.28 -14.95
C HIS A 489 38.86 -26.69 -13.75
N SER A 490 39.23 -25.41 -13.82
CA SER A 490 40.02 -24.70 -12.82
C SER A 490 39.26 -23.50 -12.26
N TRP A 491 39.44 -23.25 -10.97
CA TRP A 491 38.82 -22.12 -10.26
C TRP A 491 39.82 -21.02 -9.93
N CYS A 492 39.44 -19.77 -10.17
CA CYS A 492 40.24 -18.59 -9.87
C CYS A 492 39.40 -17.46 -9.25
N SER A 493 40.07 -16.50 -8.61
CA SER A 493 39.46 -15.24 -8.15
C SER A 493 39.45 -14.21 -9.27
N LEU A 494 38.66 -13.13 -9.10
CA LEU A 494 38.46 -12.11 -10.13
C LEU A 494 39.77 -11.51 -10.68
N GLN A 495 40.80 -11.41 -9.84
CA GLN A 495 42.10 -10.84 -10.24
C GLN A 495 42.81 -11.63 -11.34
N TYR A 496 42.56 -12.94 -11.44
CA TYR A 496 43.16 -13.84 -12.42
C TYR A 496 42.20 -14.19 -13.58
N ALA A 497 40.90 -13.93 -13.43
CA ALA A 497 39.91 -14.16 -14.47
C ALA A 497 40.04 -13.11 -15.59
N ARG A 498 40.00 -13.55 -16.85
CA ARG A 498 39.93 -12.70 -18.03
C ARG A 498 38.76 -13.12 -18.90
N PHE A 499 38.11 -12.13 -19.51
CA PHE A 499 36.84 -12.31 -20.19
C PHE A 499 36.89 -11.69 -21.58
N LEU A 500 36.24 -12.33 -22.55
CA LEU A 500 35.96 -11.69 -23.83
C LEU A 500 34.72 -10.80 -23.71
N HIS A 501 34.76 -9.62 -24.32
CA HIS A 501 33.60 -8.75 -24.41
C HIS A 501 32.49 -9.43 -25.21
N GLN A 502 31.23 -9.18 -24.86
CA GLN A 502 30.12 -9.93 -25.45
C GLN A 502 29.96 -9.72 -26.97
N ALA A 503 30.33 -8.55 -27.49
CA ALA A 503 30.40 -8.29 -28.93
C ALA A 503 31.39 -9.23 -29.67
N VAL A 504 32.42 -9.71 -28.98
CA VAL A 504 33.38 -10.69 -29.50
C VAL A 504 32.75 -12.09 -29.47
N VAL A 505 32.18 -12.45 -28.32
CA VAL A 505 31.60 -13.77 -28.06
C VAL A 505 30.42 -14.09 -28.99
N ARG A 506 29.56 -13.11 -29.26
CA ARG A 506 28.33 -13.27 -30.07
C ARG A 506 28.55 -13.16 -31.57
N HIS A 507 29.77 -12.89 -32.02
CA HIS A 507 30.03 -12.75 -33.45
C HIS A 507 29.72 -14.08 -34.17
N PRO A 508 28.84 -14.10 -35.18
CA PRO A 508 28.29 -15.33 -35.75
C PRO A 508 29.36 -16.24 -36.37
N GLU A 509 30.36 -15.65 -37.04
CA GLU A 509 31.43 -16.41 -37.70
C GLU A 509 32.70 -16.55 -36.84
N LEU A 510 33.06 -15.51 -36.07
CA LEU A 510 34.35 -15.42 -35.38
C LEU A 510 34.29 -15.67 -33.87
N GLY A 511 33.11 -15.75 -33.26
CA GLY A 511 33.01 -15.91 -31.80
C GLY A 511 33.66 -17.20 -31.29
N ALA A 512 33.48 -18.31 -32.00
CA ALA A 512 34.13 -19.59 -31.67
C ALA A 512 35.65 -19.54 -31.88
N VAL A 513 36.11 -18.87 -32.94
CA VAL A 513 37.53 -18.66 -33.24
C VAL A 513 38.17 -17.80 -32.14
N ALA A 514 37.55 -16.68 -31.79
CA ALA A 514 38.03 -15.76 -30.76
C ALA A 514 38.12 -16.44 -29.39
N LYS A 515 37.13 -17.26 -28.99
CA LYS A 515 37.18 -18.04 -27.73
C LYS A 515 38.38 -19.00 -27.69
N ARG A 516 38.65 -19.73 -28.78
CA ARG A 516 39.80 -20.65 -28.84
C ARG A 516 41.13 -19.89 -28.78
N VAL A 517 41.27 -18.85 -29.61
CA VAL A 517 42.49 -18.02 -29.64
C VAL A 517 42.72 -17.34 -28.29
N PHE A 518 41.68 -16.83 -27.65
CA PHE A 518 41.75 -16.21 -26.32
C PHE A 518 42.24 -17.18 -25.24
N ALA A 519 41.68 -18.40 -25.19
CA ALA A 519 42.13 -19.40 -24.23
C ALA A 519 43.58 -19.87 -24.49
N ALA A 520 44.02 -19.91 -25.75
CA ALA A 520 45.35 -20.38 -26.12
C ALA A 520 46.47 -19.32 -25.97
N THR A 521 46.15 -18.03 -26.09
CA THR A 521 47.14 -16.93 -26.13
C THR A 521 47.30 -16.18 -24.81
N LEU A 522 46.45 -16.45 -23.80
CA LEU A 522 46.56 -15.80 -22.50
C LEU A 522 47.79 -16.29 -21.71
N PRO A 523 48.56 -15.39 -21.08
CA PRO A 523 49.72 -15.75 -20.29
C PRO A 523 49.32 -16.30 -18.91
N HIS A 524 50.00 -17.35 -18.44
CA HIS A 524 49.83 -17.89 -17.08
C HIS A 524 50.24 -16.86 -16.01
N PRO A 525 49.53 -16.68 -14.87
CA PRO A 525 48.45 -17.50 -14.30
C PRO A 525 47.01 -17.03 -14.63
N LEU A 526 46.81 -16.29 -15.74
CA LEU A 526 45.48 -15.81 -16.13
C LEU A 526 44.61 -16.96 -16.67
N LEU A 527 43.31 -16.91 -16.38
CA LEU A 527 42.34 -17.91 -16.82
C LEU A 527 41.30 -17.28 -17.74
N ALA A 528 41.07 -17.88 -18.91
CA ALA A 528 39.97 -17.52 -19.79
C ALA A 528 38.65 -18.02 -19.19
N VAL A 529 37.80 -17.10 -18.74
CA VAL A 529 36.51 -17.43 -18.13
C VAL A 529 35.38 -16.85 -18.99
N ALA A 530 34.29 -17.61 -19.13
CA ALA A 530 33.09 -17.10 -19.77
C ALA A 530 32.36 -16.11 -18.84
N LEU A 531 32.01 -14.92 -19.34
CA LEU A 531 31.27 -13.90 -18.59
C LEU A 531 29.90 -13.64 -19.20
N PRO A 532 28.82 -14.15 -18.61
CA PRO A 532 27.46 -13.80 -19.01
C PRO A 532 27.18 -12.29 -18.82
N GLU A 533 26.30 -11.72 -19.65
CA GLU A 533 25.96 -10.29 -19.60
C GLU A 533 25.35 -9.87 -18.27
N GLU A 534 24.56 -10.74 -17.66
CA GLU A 534 23.91 -10.50 -16.38
C GLU A 534 24.95 -10.35 -15.26
N VAL A 535 25.97 -11.21 -15.28
CA VAL A 535 27.09 -11.19 -14.33
C VAL A 535 27.96 -9.95 -14.54
N GLN A 536 28.23 -9.60 -15.80
CA GLN A 536 28.97 -8.38 -16.15
C GLN A 536 28.27 -7.11 -15.62
N ARG A 537 26.95 -7.01 -15.81
CA ARG A 537 26.17 -5.86 -15.32
C ARG A 537 26.23 -5.73 -13.80
N GLY A 538 26.18 -6.85 -13.08
CA GLY A 538 26.29 -6.88 -11.62
C GLY A 538 27.66 -6.43 -11.11
N LEU A 539 28.74 -6.93 -11.71
CA LEU A 539 30.12 -6.58 -11.33
C LEU A 539 30.51 -5.15 -11.74
N GLY A 540 29.85 -4.59 -12.75
CA GLY A 540 30.06 -3.22 -13.20
C GLY A 540 31.52 -2.94 -13.56
N LYS A 541 32.09 -1.87 -13.00
CA LYS A 541 33.47 -1.45 -13.33
C LYS A 541 34.55 -2.41 -12.82
N ALA A 542 34.24 -3.34 -11.92
CA ALA A 542 35.23 -4.24 -11.33
C ALA A 542 35.84 -5.22 -12.34
N VAL A 543 35.08 -5.61 -13.37
CA VAL A 543 35.54 -6.52 -14.43
C VAL A 543 36.27 -5.81 -15.57
N ASN A 544 36.14 -4.48 -15.70
CA ASN A 544 36.63 -3.72 -16.87
C ASN A 544 38.11 -3.96 -17.17
N ALA A 545 38.95 -4.04 -16.12
CA ALA A 545 40.39 -4.30 -16.28
C ALA A 545 40.69 -5.69 -16.87
N GLY A 546 39.79 -6.66 -16.71
CA GLY A 546 39.92 -8.04 -17.18
C GLY A 546 39.17 -8.34 -18.49
N ILE A 547 38.42 -7.38 -19.06
CA ILE A 547 37.65 -7.57 -20.30
C ILE A 547 38.51 -7.24 -21.52
N TYR A 548 38.43 -8.11 -22.53
CA TYR A 548 39.02 -7.94 -23.85
C TYR A 548 37.91 -7.65 -24.86
N ASP A 549 37.73 -6.36 -25.17
CA ASP A 549 36.97 -5.94 -26.33
C ASP A 549 37.72 -6.25 -27.63
N TRP A 550 37.06 -6.08 -28.78
CA TRP A 550 37.73 -6.32 -30.06
C TRP A 550 39.07 -5.58 -30.14
N PRO A 551 39.17 -4.27 -29.85
CA PRO A 551 40.43 -3.56 -29.93
C PRO A 551 41.54 -4.15 -29.08
N ARG A 552 41.30 -4.38 -27.80
CA ARG A 552 42.29 -4.95 -26.90
C ARG A 552 42.66 -6.38 -27.27
N PHE A 553 41.66 -7.19 -27.65
CA PHE A 553 41.86 -8.54 -28.16
C PHE A 553 42.79 -8.54 -29.38
N TYR A 554 42.56 -7.64 -30.32
CA TYR A 554 43.44 -7.50 -31.49
C TYR A 554 44.82 -6.95 -31.14
N CYS A 555 44.90 -5.85 -30.42
CA CYS A 555 46.16 -5.16 -30.16
C CYS A 555 47.09 -5.93 -29.20
N GLU A 556 46.55 -6.65 -28.22
CA GLU A 556 47.36 -7.37 -27.21
C GLU A 556 47.55 -8.86 -27.53
N LEU A 557 46.59 -9.52 -28.19
CA LEU A 557 46.60 -10.98 -28.38
C LEU A 557 46.67 -11.41 -29.85
N VAL A 558 45.88 -10.84 -30.77
CA VAL A 558 45.85 -11.34 -32.16
C VAL A 558 46.96 -10.75 -33.03
N LEU A 559 47.05 -9.42 -33.17
CA LEU A 559 47.99 -8.73 -34.04
C LEU A 559 49.47 -8.98 -33.64
N PRO A 560 49.85 -9.00 -32.35
CA PRO A 560 51.21 -9.36 -31.94
C PRO A 560 51.60 -10.81 -32.26
N ASN A 561 50.62 -11.72 -32.28
CA ASN A 561 50.83 -13.15 -32.49
C ASN A 561 50.35 -13.62 -33.89
N LEU A 562 50.13 -12.70 -34.86
CA LEU A 562 49.61 -12.98 -36.21
C LEU A 562 50.38 -14.06 -36.98
N LYS A 563 51.66 -14.26 -36.64
CA LYS A 563 52.55 -15.26 -37.27
C LYS A 563 52.39 -16.66 -36.69
N ASP A 564 51.97 -16.76 -35.43
CA ASP A 564 51.82 -18.01 -34.67
C ASP A 564 50.39 -18.56 -34.75
N LEU A 565 49.46 -17.78 -35.32
CA LEU A 565 48.07 -18.18 -35.54
C LEU A 565 47.90 -18.98 -36.85
N PRO A 566 47.15 -20.10 -36.83
CA PRO A 566 46.79 -20.84 -38.04
C PRO A 566 46.04 -19.96 -39.06
N ALA A 567 46.32 -20.11 -40.36
CA ALA A 567 45.69 -19.30 -41.41
C ALA A 567 44.15 -19.34 -41.38
N VAL A 568 43.58 -20.49 -40.99
CA VAL A 568 42.13 -20.70 -40.83
C VAL A 568 41.50 -19.83 -39.73
N ASP A 569 42.26 -19.47 -38.70
CA ASP A 569 41.81 -18.56 -37.64
C ASP A 569 42.28 -17.11 -37.95
N ARG A 570 43.44 -16.93 -38.60
CA ARG A 570 44.08 -15.64 -38.89
C ARG A 570 43.35 -14.78 -39.92
N ASP A 571 43.08 -15.31 -41.11
CA ASP A 571 42.57 -14.51 -42.24
C ASP A 571 41.13 -13.99 -41.99
N PRO A 572 40.21 -14.78 -41.38
CA PRO A 572 38.90 -14.27 -40.98
C PRO A 572 38.99 -13.20 -39.87
N LEU A 573 39.90 -13.37 -38.91
CA LEU A 573 40.14 -12.36 -37.87
C LEU A 573 40.72 -11.06 -38.46
N LEU A 574 41.57 -11.14 -39.49
CA LEU A 574 42.16 -9.96 -40.15
C LEU A 574 41.13 -9.19 -41.00
N LEU A 575 40.28 -9.89 -41.77
CA LEU A 575 39.19 -9.25 -42.52
C LEU A 575 38.21 -8.54 -41.58
N HIS A 576 37.89 -9.15 -40.44
CA HIS A 576 37.06 -8.49 -39.43
C HIS A 576 37.76 -7.31 -38.74
N ALA A 577 39.07 -7.40 -38.47
CA ALA A 577 39.81 -6.26 -37.94
C ALA A 577 39.72 -5.02 -38.84
N LEU A 578 39.69 -5.25 -40.16
CA LEU A 578 39.52 -4.21 -41.18
C LEU A 578 38.08 -3.69 -41.23
N ASP A 579 37.09 -4.56 -41.16
CA ASP A 579 35.66 -4.19 -41.14
C ASP A 579 35.26 -3.38 -39.89
N MET A 580 35.94 -3.64 -38.78
CA MET A 580 35.62 -3.08 -37.47
C MET A 580 36.08 -1.62 -37.31
N SER A 581 37.20 -1.27 -37.93
CA SER A 581 37.73 0.10 -38.06
C SER A 581 37.82 1.00 -36.84
N HIS A 582 38.31 0.41 -35.76
CA HIS A 582 38.57 1.08 -34.51
C HIS A 582 39.90 1.85 -34.52
N HIS A 583 40.01 3.06 -33.95
CA HIS A 583 41.23 3.90 -34.02
C HIS A 583 42.52 3.18 -33.58
N ASP A 584 42.53 2.52 -32.42
CA ASP A 584 43.74 1.83 -31.93
C ASP A 584 44.10 0.60 -32.75
N VAL A 585 43.08 -0.15 -33.20
CA VAL A 585 43.29 -1.30 -34.09
C VAL A 585 43.77 -0.80 -35.44
N ASN A 586 43.21 0.28 -35.96
CA ASN A 586 43.59 0.98 -37.18
C ASN A 586 45.01 1.52 -37.10
N LYS A 587 45.42 2.11 -35.97
CA LYS A 587 46.79 2.54 -35.72
C LYS A 587 47.74 1.35 -35.70
N MET A 588 47.32 0.23 -35.10
CA MET A 588 48.04 -1.03 -35.19
C MET A 588 48.02 -1.60 -36.61
N LEU A 589 46.94 -1.52 -37.38
CA LEU A 589 46.83 -1.95 -38.80
C LEU A 589 47.59 -1.02 -39.76
N GLN A 590 47.83 0.23 -39.37
CA GLN A 590 48.67 1.20 -40.08
C GLN A 590 50.17 0.97 -39.82
N THR A 591 50.53 0.31 -38.71
CA THR A 591 51.92 0.09 -38.27
C THR A 591 52.37 -1.37 -38.43
N VAL A 592 51.43 -2.31 -38.35
CA VAL A 592 51.59 -3.74 -38.64
C VAL A 592 51.24 -3.91 -40.13
N PRO A 593 52.16 -4.41 -40.97
CA PRO A 593 52.00 -4.35 -42.43
C PRO A 593 50.84 -5.24 -42.93
N CYS A 594 49.67 -4.65 -43.22
CA CYS A 594 48.48 -5.36 -43.72
C CYS A 594 47.59 -4.73 -44.84
N ILE A 595 47.65 -3.41 -45.21
CA ILE A 595 46.87 -2.73 -46.33
C ILE A 595 47.58 -1.45 -46.93
N PRO A 596 47.31 -1.00 -48.21
CA PRO A 596 47.82 0.27 -48.85
C PRO A 596 47.28 1.65 -48.34
N ALA A 597 47.92 2.80 -48.68
CA ALA A 597 48.04 4.01 -47.81
C ALA A 597 47.01 5.20 -47.79
N THR A 598 46.24 5.63 -48.83
CA THR A 598 45.15 6.71 -48.73
C THR A 598 44.09 6.73 -49.89
N PRO A 599 42.83 6.25 -49.73
CA PRO A 599 41.84 6.10 -50.85
C PRO A 599 40.69 7.21 -51.08
N VAL A 600 39.68 7.13 -52.01
CA VAL A 600 38.42 7.96 -52.26
C VAL A 600 37.23 7.04 -52.67
N HIS A 601 35.95 7.42 -52.44
CA HIS A 601 34.75 6.57 -52.70
C HIS A 601 34.04 6.78 -54.05
N PRO A 602 33.72 5.71 -54.82
CA PRO A 602 33.34 5.82 -56.23
C PRO A 602 31.84 6.10 -56.57
N ARG A 603 30.91 6.26 -55.60
CA ARG A 603 29.44 6.42 -55.85
C ARG A 603 28.65 7.32 -54.86
N GLY A 604 29.18 8.49 -54.45
CA GLY A 604 28.58 9.35 -53.41
C GLY A 604 27.51 10.39 -53.82
N ARG A 605 26.74 10.97 -52.87
CA ARG A 605 25.88 12.19 -52.92
C ARG A 605 26.66 13.50 -53.06
N THR A 606 27.93 13.52 -52.66
CA THR A 606 28.84 14.61 -53.07
C THR A 606 29.50 14.29 -54.41
N ALA A 607 29.26 13.11 -55.00
CA ALA A 607 29.78 12.79 -56.33
C ALA A 607 29.17 13.63 -57.48
N PRO A 608 27.92 14.16 -57.42
CA PRO A 608 27.47 15.24 -58.30
C PRO A 608 28.28 16.55 -58.13
N LEU A 609 29.24 16.55 -57.21
CA LEU A 609 30.21 17.59 -56.91
C LEU A 609 31.72 17.19 -57.21
N TYR A 610 32.13 15.94 -57.64
CA TYR A 610 33.57 15.43 -57.88
C TYR A 610 33.80 14.28 -59.00
N ASP A 611 35.04 13.89 -59.49
CA ASP A 611 35.39 12.98 -60.70
C ASP A 611 36.31 11.70 -60.47
N PRO A 612 36.33 10.60 -61.31
CA PRO A 612 36.93 9.26 -61.01
C PRO A 612 38.38 8.83 -61.42
N ARG A 613 39.28 9.63 -62.01
CA ARG A 613 40.64 9.17 -62.47
C ARG A 613 41.77 9.26 -61.44
N ASP A 614 41.46 9.66 -60.21
CA ASP A 614 42.43 10.16 -59.25
C ASP A 614 43.22 9.10 -58.44
N GLY A 615 43.23 7.83 -58.87
CA GLY A 615 44.11 6.76 -58.33
C GLY A 615 43.85 6.36 -56.87
N ARG A 616 42.69 6.74 -56.34
CA ARG A 616 42.38 6.64 -54.91
C ARG A 616 41.43 5.48 -54.59
N PHE A 617 41.15 4.53 -55.48
CA PHE A 617 40.15 3.46 -55.19
C PHE A 617 40.82 2.09 -54.80
N PRO A 618 40.35 1.35 -53.77
CA PRO A 618 40.87 0.01 -53.34
C PRO A 618 40.71 -1.17 -54.34
N THR A 619 41.31 -2.37 -54.10
CA THR A 619 41.29 -3.56 -55.03
C THR A 619 41.17 -4.96 -54.37
N GLY A 620 40.50 -5.92 -55.06
CA GLY A 620 40.23 -7.33 -54.66
C GLY A 620 38.76 -7.60 -54.29
N ASP A 621 38.08 -8.61 -54.84
CA ASP A 621 36.59 -8.74 -54.78
C ASP A 621 35.99 -8.73 -53.35
N ALA A 622 36.67 -9.33 -52.37
CA ALA A 622 36.24 -9.30 -50.98
C ALA A 622 36.53 -7.95 -50.26
N PHE A 623 37.46 -7.14 -50.76
CA PHE A 623 37.83 -5.78 -50.28
C PHE A 623 37.11 -4.66 -51.07
N LEU A 624 36.64 -4.98 -52.28
CA LEU A 624 35.83 -4.14 -53.18
C LEU A 624 34.34 -4.20 -52.82
N SER A 625 33.97 -4.89 -51.74
CA SER A 625 32.62 -4.80 -51.19
C SER A 625 32.35 -3.33 -50.80
N PRO A 626 31.18 -2.76 -51.13
CA PRO A 626 30.85 -1.37 -50.84
C PRO A 626 31.14 -0.94 -49.38
N GLU A 627 31.01 -1.87 -48.43
CA GLU A 627 31.22 -1.65 -47.00
C GLU A 627 32.71 -1.51 -46.63
N ARG A 628 33.57 -2.39 -47.17
CA ARG A 628 35.03 -2.39 -46.95
C ARG A 628 35.73 -1.26 -47.69
N LEU A 629 35.20 -0.89 -48.85
CA LEU A 629 35.55 0.35 -49.55
C LEU A 629 35.30 1.56 -48.64
N SER A 630 34.10 1.77 -48.09
CA SER A 630 33.89 2.85 -47.12
C SER A 630 34.68 2.67 -45.82
N GLN A 631 35.21 1.48 -45.56
CA GLN A 631 36.01 1.31 -44.38
C GLN A 631 37.42 1.85 -44.51
N LEU A 632 37.95 1.67 -45.69
CA LEU A 632 39.13 2.35 -46.16
C LEU A 632 38.89 3.88 -46.14
N GLU A 633 37.64 4.41 -46.32
CA GLU A 633 37.26 5.84 -46.06
C GLU A 633 37.67 6.37 -44.71
N ARG A 634 37.42 5.60 -43.68
CA ARG A 634 37.66 6.10 -42.34
C ARG A 634 39.10 5.93 -41.90
N LEU A 635 39.83 5.03 -42.55
CA LEU A 635 41.30 4.97 -42.51
C LEU A 635 41.96 6.08 -43.33
N GLY A 636 41.18 6.92 -44.05
CA GLY A 636 41.63 8.15 -44.71
C GLY A 636 41.14 8.41 -46.14
N MET A 637 39.92 7.99 -46.51
CA MET A 637 39.28 8.06 -47.83
C MET A 637 37.90 8.78 -47.81
N VAL A 638 37.43 9.39 -48.92
CA VAL A 638 36.38 10.46 -48.89
C VAL A 638 35.08 10.10 -49.67
N LYS A 639 33.86 10.44 -49.17
CA LYS A 639 32.53 10.05 -49.77
C LYS A 639 31.36 11.08 -49.84
N ASP A 640 30.63 11.45 -48.77
CA ASP A 640 29.25 12.05 -48.88
C ASP A 640 28.84 13.25 -48.00
N LYS A 641 29.72 13.81 -47.19
CA LYS A 641 29.35 14.87 -46.23
C LYS A 641 29.98 16.22 -46.55
N MET A 642 29.17 17.26 -46.42
CA MET A 642 29.50 18.68 -46.55
C MET A 642 28.97 19.41 -45.30
N THR A 643 29.63 20.47 -44.83
CA THR A 643 29.38 21.02 -43.47
C THR A 643 28.22 22.03 -43.40
N LEU A 644 27.58 22.17 -42.22
CA LEU A 644 26.47 23.11 -41.94
C LEU A 644 26.70 24.57 -42.38
N PRO A 645 27.91 25.16 -42.21
CA PRO A 645 28.23 26.48 -42.74
C PRO A 645 28.19 26.55 -44.27
N GLU A 646 28.62 25.49 -44.95
CA GLU A 646 28.61 25.40 -46.42
C GLU A 646 27.18 25.25 -46.98
N LEU A 647 26.27 24.63 -46.23
CA LEU A 647 24.83 24.50 -46.52
C LEU A 647 24.03 25.79 -46.26
N LEU A 648 24.28 26.49 -45.13
CA LEU A 648 23.66 27.79 -44.81
C LEU A 648 23.98 28.86 -45.87
N GLU A 649 25.21 28.89 -46.38
CA GLU A 649 25.60 29.81 -47.46
C GLU A 649 24.82 29.57 -48.76
N ARG A 650 24.26 28.37 -48.97
CA ARG A 650 23.36 28.08 -50.10
C ARG A 650 21.91 28.47 -49.80
N ALA A 651 21.44 28.37 -48.55
CA ALA A 651 20.08 28.77 -48.14
C ALA A 651 19.83 30.30 -48.24
N LYS A 652 20.83 31.13 -47.93
CA LYS A 652 20.76 32.59 -48.10
C LYS A 652 20.54 33.03 -49.55
N THR A 653 20.90 32.19 -50.53
CA THR A 653 20.72 32.50 -51.96
C THR A 653 19.27 32.32 -52.45
N VAL A 654 18.40 31.69 -51.66
CA VAL A 654 17.00 31.38 -52.03
C VAL A 654 16.15 32.64 -52.19
N LYS A 655 16.27 33.63 -51.29
CA LYS A 655 15.52 34.90 -51.40
C LYS A 655 15.89 35.69 -52.67
N LEU A 656 17.15 35.61 -53.11
CA LEU A 656 17.65 36.27 -54.32
C LEU A 656 17.11 35.61 -55.59
N ILE A 657 17.04 34.28 -55.60
CA ILE A 657 16.51 33.48 -56.72
C ILE A 657 14.97 33.54 -56.75
N TRP A 658 14.30 33.65 -55.59
CA TRP A 658 12.84 33.76 -55.48
C TRP A 658 12.29 35.03 -56.11
N THR A 659 13.04 36.13 -56.12
CA THR A 659 12.66 37.37 -56.82
C THR A 659 12.89 37.33 -58.33
N GLU A 660 13.68 36.38 -58.86
CA GLU A 660 14.06 36.28 -60.28
C GLU A 660 13.32 35.15 -61.03
N ASP A 661 13.26 33.95 -60.44
CA ASP A 661 12.55 32.78 -60.97
C ASP A 661 11.94 32.04 -59.78
N HIS A 662 10.67 32.34 -59.53
CA HIS A 662 9.93 31.72 -58.44
C HIS A 662 10.09 30.20 -58.50
N ALA A 663 9.96 29.51 -59.64
CA ALA A 663 9.98 28.04 -59.73
C ALA A 663 11.35 27.41 -59.37
N LYS A 664 12.47 28.01 -59.78
CA LYS A 664 13.81 27.54 -59.36
C LYS A 664 14.12 27.89 -57.90
N GLY A 665 13.58 29.01 -57.41
CA GLY A 665 13.57 29.36 -55.99
C GLY A 665 12.86 28.31 -55.15
N HIS A 666 11.70 27.83 -55.60
CA HIS A 666 10.97 26.71 -54.99
C HIS A 666 11.80 25.41 -55.02
N GLN A 667 12.47 25.07 -56.14
CA GLN A 667 13.20 23.80 -56.31
C GLN A 667 14.51 23.73 -55.50
N ARG A 668 15.22 24.85 -55.36
CA ARG A 668 16.39 24.95 -54.48
C ARG A 668 15.99 25.07 -53.01
N ALA A 669 14.91 25.78 -52.68
CA ALA A 669 14.34 25.75 -51.33
C ALA A 669 13.94 24.32 -50.92
N ALA A 670 13.36 23.54 -51.83
CA ALA A 670 13.02 22.13 -51.61
C ALA A 670 14.27 21.22 -51.47
N CYS A 671 15.27 21.33 -52.34
CA CYS A 671 16.51 20.52 -52.27
C CYS A 671 17.38 20.87 -51.04
N ILE A 672 17.33 22.14 -50.61
CA ILE A 672 17.95 22.58 -49.34
C ILE A 672 17.15 22.04 -48.16
N LEU A 673 15.81 22.09 -48.16
CA LEU A 673 14.98 21.47 -47.11
C LEU A 673 15.17 19.94 -47.04
N GLU A 674 15.46 19.26 -48.17
CA GLU A 674 15.85 17.83 -48.22
C GLU A 674 17.25 17.58 -47.64
N LEU A 675 18.28 18.36 -47.99
CA LEU A 675 19.64 18.19 -47.43
C LEU A 675 19.78 18.71 -45.99
N LEU A 676 18.89 19.62 -45.58
CA LEU A 676 18.78 20.13 -44.21
C LEU A 676 18.17 19.07 -43.28
N GLN A 677 17.29 18.20 -43.79
CA GLN A 677 16.78 17.05 -43.05
C GLN A 677 17.92 16.17 -42.52
N ASP A 678 18.94 15.91 -43.34
CA ASP A 678 20.11 15.11 -42.96
C ASP A 678 21.06 15.83 -42.00
N ALA A 679 21.08 17.18 -42.00
CA ALA A 679 21.95 17.99 -41.15
C ALA A 679 21.32 18.37 -39.79
N VAL A 680 19.98 18.39 -39.69
CA VAL A 680 19.21 18.67 -38.47
C VAL A 680 19.27 17.52 -37.46
N GLU A 681 19.49 16.29 -37.93
CA GLU A 681 19.73 15.14 -37.06
C GLU A 681 21.11 15.16 -36.37
N GLU A 682 22.13 15.89 -36.88
CA GLU A 682 23.53 15.84 -36.39
C GLU A 682 23.93 16.88 -35.31
N ARG A 683 22.98 17.39 -34.50
CA ARG A 683 23.17 18.43 -33.45
C ARG A 683 23.69 19.77 -33.95
N VAL A 684 22.74 20.68 -34.13
CA VAL A 684 22.95 22.06 -34.56
C VAL A 684 23.37 22.93 -33.36
N ASN A 685 24.33 23.82 -33.56
CA ASN A 685 24.67 24.86 -32.58
C ASN A 685 23.46 25.82 -32.44
N ASN A 686 22.98 26.17 -31.24
CA ASN A 686 21.76 27.00 -31.04
C ASN A 686 21.77 28.30 -31.87
N ASN A 687 22.97 28.87 -32.11
CA ASN A 687 23.17 30.05 -32.95
C ASN A 687 22.82 29.81 -34.44
N MET A 688 23.00 28.59 -34.95
CA MET A 688 22.70 28.22 -36.34
C MET A 688 21.22 27.88 -36.56
N GLN A 689 20.53 27.28 -35.57
CA GLN A 689 19.09 27.07 -35.63
C GLN A 689 18.33 28.40 -35.58
N ALA A 690 18.73 29.31 -34.68
CA ALA A 690 18.20 30.67 -34.63
C ALA A 690 18.47 31.45 -35.93
N ALA A 691 19.64 31.25 -36.55
CA ALA A 691 19.95 31.84 -37.86
C ALA A 691 19.05 31.30 -38.98
N PHE A 692 18.68 30.01 -38.99
CA PHE A 692 17.73 29.46 -39.97
C PHE A 692 16.27 29.89 -39.72
N GLN A 693 15.83 29.98 -38.46
CA GLN A 693 14.46 30.41 -38.10
C GLN A 693 14.18 31.89 -38.38
N SER A 694 15.22 32.71 -38.44
CA SER A 694 15.15 34.16 -38.68
C SER A 694 15.28 34.56 -40.16
N VAL A 695 15.69 33.63 -41.04
CA VAL A 695 15.78 33.89 -42.48
C VAL A 695 14.38 33.76 -43.12
N PRO A 696 13.88 34.78 -43.83
CA PRO A 696 12.54 34.75 -44.41
C PRO A 696 12.55 34.00 -45.75
N PHE A 697 12.25 32.70 -45.69
CA PHE A 697 12.15 31.84 -46.88
C PHE A 697 10.90 30.93 -46.87
N LEU A 698 9.92 31.16 -45.97
CA LEU A 698 8.67 30.39 -45.82
C LEU A 698 7.39 31.25 -46.01
N PRO A 699 6.29 30.78 -46.65
CA PRO A 699 5.07 31.58 -46.92
C PRO A 699 3.93 31.51 -45.85
N GLY A 700 3.26 32.62 -45.49
CA GLY A 700 2.12 32.68 -44.52
C GLY A 700 1.05 33.78 -44.75
N THR A 701 -0.07 33.76 -43.98
CA THR A 701 -1.34 34.53 -44.14
C THR A 701 -1.74 35.32 -42.87
N LEU A 702 -2.07 36.61 -42.92
CA LEU A 702 -2.41 37.44 -41.74
C LEU A 702 -3.92 37.42 -41.33
N PRO A 703 -4.34 37.81 -40.10
CA PRO A 703 -5.77 37.93 -39.70
C PRO A 703 -6.61 38.89 -40.56
N THR A 704 -5.93 39.74 -41.33
CA THR A 704 -6.49 40.65 -42.34
C THR A 704 -6.63 40.03 -43.74
N GLY A 705 -5.94 38.91 -44.03
CA GLY A 705 -6.11 38.10 -45.25
C GLY A 705 -4.97 38.06 -46.30
N GLU A 706 -3.83 38.71 -46.11
CA GLU A 706 -2.73 38.81 -47.12
C GLU A 706 -1.62 37.72 -46.99
N HIS A 707 -0.95 37.33 -48.10
CA HIS A 707 0.13 36.31 -48.14
C HIS A 707 1.55 36.88 -48.29
N VAL A 708 2.51 36.49 -47.43
CA VAL A 708 3.89 37.03 -47.38
C VAL A 708 4.94 35.94 -47.05
N LEU A 709 6.19 36.08 -47.50
CA LEU A 709 7.32 35.27 -47.01
C LEU A 709 7.78 35.78 -45.64
N LEU A 710 7.61 34.96 -44.60
CA LEU A 710 7.89 35.29 -43.21
C LEU A 710 8.92 34.32 -42.62
N PRO A 711 9.65 34.74 -41.59
CA PRO A 711 10.44 33.83 -40.76
C PRO A 711 9.55 32.80 -40.07
N ALA A 712 10.09 31.62 -39.77
CA ALA A 712 9.30 30.50 -39.26
C ALA A 712 8.64 30.78 -37.89
N GLY A 713 9.28 31.57 -37.02
CA GLY A 713 8.81 31.83 -35.65
C GLY A 713 7.59 32.75 -35.49
N GLN A 714 6.94 33.19 -36.58
CA GLN A 714 5.80 34.14 -36.54
C GLN A 714 4.50 33.57 -37.13
N LEU A 715 4.41 32.27 -37.38
CA LEU A 715 3.28 31.65 -38.08
C LEU A 715 2.72 30.44 -37.32
N TYR A 716 1.39 30.35 -37.22
CA TYR A 716 0.68 29.17 -36.71
C TYR A 716 0.19 28.25 -37.82
N HIS A 717 -0.07 26.98 -37.51
CA HIS A 717 -0.48 26.00 -38.52
C HIS A 717 -1.90 26.27 -39.07
N HIS A 718 -2.11 26.08 -40.36
CA HIS A 718 -3.37 26.43 -41.05
C HIS A 718 -4.65 25.74 -40.59
N LEU A 719 -4.54 24.62 -39.90
CA LEU A 719 -5.69 23.90 -39.33
C LEU A 719 -6.19 24.50 -38.00
N GLN A 720 -5.45 25.46 -37.41
CA GLN A 720 -5.78 26.05 -36.10
C GLN A 720 -6.61 27.35 -36.20
N ALA A 721 -7.02 27.76 -37.42
CA ALA A 721 -7.71 29.03 -37.66
C ALA A 721 -9.01 29.27 -36.86
N PRO A 722 -9.91 28.30 -36.62
CA PRO A 722 -11.13 28.52 -35.81
C PRO A 722 -10.86 28.75 -34.31
N LEU A 723 -9.64 28.46 -33.85
CA LEU A 723 -9.24 28.51 -32.44
C LEU A 723 -8.45 29.78 -32.08
N VAL A 724 -7.77 30.41 -33.06
CA VAL A 724 -6.92 31.60 -32.84
C VAL A 724 -6.96 32.63 -33.98
N GLY A 725 -7.73 32.39 -35.05
CA GLY A 725 -7.70 33.19 -36.28
C GLY A 725 -8.29 34.60 -36.16
N LEU A 726 -8.98 34.92 -35.05
CA LEU A 726 -9.40 36.29 -34.74
C LEU A 726 -8.27 37.10 -34.06
N ILE A 727 -7.15 36.45 -33.70
CA ILE A 727 -6.06 37.04 -32.90
C ILE A 727 -4.63 36.82 -33.47
N HIS A 728 -4.35 35.84 -34.36
CA HIS A 728 -2.98 35.52 -34.87
C HIS A 728 -2.85 35.04 -36.36
N PRO A 729 -1.68 35.22 -37.04
CA PRO A 729 -1.38 34.83 -38.44
C PRO A 729 -0.98 33.34 -38.68
N ILE A 730 -1.16 32.84 -39.91
CA ILE A 730 -1.26 31.41 -40.24
C ILE A 730 -0.46 30.97 -41.51
N PHE A 731 0.36 29.91 -41.42
CA PHE A 731 1.22 29.34 -42.49
C PHE A 731 0.46 28.82 -43.75
N ALA A 732 1.01 28.99 -44.96
CA ALA A 732 0.33 28.68 -46.23
C ALA A 732 1.07 27.63 -47.11
N PRO A 733 0.99 26.33 -46.79
CA PRO A 733 1.81 25.27 -47.41
C PRO A 733 1.49 24.99 -48.89
N LYS A 734 0.28 25.33 -49.36
CA LYS A 734 -0.18 25.06 -50.73
C LYS A 734 0.59 25.83 -51.81
N VAL A 735 1.46 26.78 -51.42
CA VAL A 735 2.29 27.59 -52.32
C VAL A 735 3.60 26.88 -52.72
N LEU A 736 4.06 25.85 -51.97
CA LEU A 736 5.34 25.15 -52.21
C LEU A 736 5.24 23.89 -53.09
N GLY A 737 4.06 23.62 -53.67
CA GLY A 737 3.76 22.49 -54.56
C GLY A 737 2.51 21.73 -54.10
N GLU A 738 1.63 21.30 -55.02
CA GLU A 738 0.29 20.76 -54.69
C GLU A 738 0.30 19.52 -53.78
N ASN A 739 1.41 18.77 -53.74
CA ASN A 739 1.61 17.60 -52.89
C ASN A 739 2.77 17.75 -51.89
N PHE A 740 3.29 18.96 -51.70
CA PHE A 740 4.42 19.20 -50.80
C PHE A 740 4.01 18.96 -49.34
N ARG A 741 4.77 18.12 -48.64
CA ARG A 741 4.58 17.81 -47.22
C ARG A 741 5.89 18.04 -46.49
N LEU A 742 5.85 18.82 -45.42
CA LEU A 742 7.01 19.04 -44.58
C LEU A 742 7.19 17.84 -43.63
N PRO A 743 8.38 17.23 -43.52
CA PRO A 743 8.65 16.22 -42.51
C PRO A 743 8.57 16.81 -41.08
N LYS A 744 8.05 16.05 -40.10
CA LYS A 744 7.75 16.53 -38.74
C LYS A 744 8.97 17.05 -37.98
N GLU A 745 10.13 16.50 -38.26
CA GLU A 745 11.41 16.86 -37.64
C GLU A 745 11.87 18.25 -38.11
N VAL A 746 11.62 18.56 -39.38
CA VAL A 746 11.87 19.87 -39.99
C VAL A 746 10.78 20.88 -39.57
N GLU A 747 9.52 20.45 -39.38
CA GLU A 747 8.45 21.27 -38.77
C GLU A 747 8.80 21.69 -37.33
N SER A 748 9.39 20.77 -36.55
CA SER A 748 9.88 21.02 -35.20
C SER A 748 11.13 21.89 -35.17
N PHE A 749 12.07 21.69 -36.11
CA PHE A 749 13.30 22.47 -36.21
C PHE A 749 13.02 23.94 -36.59
N LEU A 750 11.99 24.17 -37.42
CA LEU A 750 11.52 25.50 -37.83
C LEU A 750 10.50 26.09 -36.84
N GLY A 751 9.89 25.29 -35.96
CA GLY A 751 9.07 25.74 -34.83
C GLY A 751 7.55 25.91 -35.09
N LEU A 752 6.98 25.25 -36.10
CA LEU A 752 5.61 25.50 -36.59
C LEU A 752 4.51 24.57 -36.00
N ASN A 753 4.88 23.58 -35.19
CA ASN A 753 4.01 22.53 -34.65
C ASN A 753 3.70 22.69 -33.14
N GLN A 754 3.74 23.91 -32.62
CA GLN A 754 3.51 24.17 -31.19
C GLN A 754 2.05 23.93 -30.78
N GLN A 755 1.86 23.31 -29.61
CA GLN A 755 0.56 23.09 -28.98
C GLN A 755 0.03 24.42 -28.43
N LEU A 756 -1.25 24.71 -28.69
CA LEU A 756 -1.88 25.93 -28.20
C LEU A 756 -2.17 25.81 -26.70
N PRO A 757 -1.75 26.78 -25.86
CA PRO A 757 -2.12 26.82 -24.45
C PRO A 757 -3.63 26.99 -24.25
N ALA A 758 -4.17 26.49 -23.13
CA ALA A 758 -5.59 26.59 -22.83
C ALA A 758 -6.05 28.05 -22.65
N ALA A 759 -5.24 28.91 -22.01
CA ALA A 759 -5.51 30.34 -21.89
C ALA A 759 -5.83 31.02 -23.22
N THR A 760 -5.09 30.73 -24.29
CA THR A 760 -5.27 31.39 -25.60
C THR A 760 -6.61 31.01 -26.25
N VAL A 761 -7.10 29.79 -26.01
CA VAL A 761 -8.42 29.35 -26.50
C VAL A 761 -9.56 29.88 -25.62
N LEU A 762 -9.31 30.08 -24.33
CA LEU A 762 -10.24 30.74 -23.41
C LEU A 762 -10.38 32.25 -23.72
N GLU A 763 -9.30 32.93 -24.10
CA GLU A 763 -9.32 34.31 -24.60
C GLU A 763 -10.15 34.43 -25.89
N GLN A 764 -10.03 33.46 -26.80
CA GLN A 764 -10.88 33.37 -27.99
C GLN A 764 -12.37 33.18 -27.63
N LEU A 765 -12.71 32.33 -26.64
CA LEU A 765 -14.09 32.14 -26.16
C LEU A 765 -14.66 33.38 -25.45
N GLN A 766 -13.81 34.10 -24.71
CA GLN A 766 -14.20 35.35 -24.07
C GLN A 766 -14.39 36.46 -25.10
N ALA A 767 -13.55 36.54 -26.14
CA ALA A 767 -13.75 37.44 -27.28
C ALA A 767 -15.06 37.14 -28.02
N LEU A 768 -15.47 35.87 -28.13
CA LEU A 768 -16.77 35.46 -28.68
C LEU A 768 -17.95 35.84 -27.75
N SER A 769 -17.82 35.68 -26.43
CA SER A 769 -18.85 36.09 -25.45
C SER A 769 -19.04 37.61 -25.40
N CYS A 770 -17.96 38.40 -25.49
CA CYS A 770 -18.03 39.87 -25.51
C CYS A 770 -18.58 40.42 -26.84
N SER A 771 -18.45 39.65 -27.92
CA SER A 771 -18.90 40.01 -29.28
C SER A 771 -20.21 39.32 -29.68
N SER A 772 -20.93 38.70 -28.73
CA SER A 772 -22.08 37.82 -28.99
C SER A 772 -23.23 38.50 -29.74
N ASN A 773 -23.30 39.83 -29.68
CA ASN A 773 -24.32 40.64 -30.34
C ASN A 773 -23.91 41.08 -31.77
N ALA A 774 -22.63 40.90 -32.16
CA ALA A 774 -22.06 41.33 -33.45
C ALA A 774 -21.74 40.17 -34.40
N ILE A 775 -21.78 38.93 -33.91
CA ILE A 775 -21.52 37.71 -34.68
C ILE A 775 -22.86 37.00 -34.94
N PRO A 776 -23.18 36.63 -36.20
CA PRO A 776 -24.41 35.90 -36.51
C PRO A 776 -24.51 34.61 -35.68
N LEU A 777 -25.69 34.34 -35.11
CA LEU A 777 -25.92 33.25 -34.15
C LEU A 777 -25.37 31.89 -34.61
N LYS A 778 -25.44 31.59 -35.91
CA LYS A 778 -24.90 30.35 -36.50
C LYS A 778 -23.36 30.27 -36.43
N ASN A 779 -22.66 31.35 -36.76
CA ASN A 779 -21.19 31.42 -36.70
C ASN A 779 -20.69 31.50 -35.26
N LEU A 780 -21.47 32.15 -34.37
CA LEU A 780 -21.23 32.17 -32.94
C LEU A 780 -21.34 30.75 -32.36
N GLN A 781 -22.37 29.99 -32.73
CA GLN A 781 -22.55 28.59 -32.33
C GLN A 781 -21.45 27.67 -32.90
N ASP A 782 -21.07 27.81 -34.18
CA ASP A 782 -20.05 26.97 -34.84
C ASP A 782 -18.63 27.17 -34.25
N SER A 783 -18.25 28.43 -33.97
CA SER A 783 -16.95 28.76 -33.38
C SER A 783 -16.89 28.36 -31.90
N THR A 784 -17.98 28.57 -31.15
CA THR A 784 -18.12 28.11 -29.76
C THR A 784 -18.03 26.59 -29.67
N HIS A 785 -18.67 25.87 -30.60
CA HIS A 785 -18.61 24.41 -30.70
C HIS A 785 -17.19 23.89 -31.00
N CYS A 786 -16.42 24.57 -31.86
CA CYS A 786 -15.02 24.21 -32.12
C CYS A 786 -14.12 24.41 -30.91
N CYS A 787 -14.33 25.49 -30.14
CA CYS A 787 -13.59 25.77 -28.92
C CYS A 787 -13.92 24.76 -27.81
N TYR A 788 -15.21 24.46 -27.56
CA TYR A 788 -15.61 23.43 -26.59
C TYR A 788 -15.07 22.05 -26.94
N ARG A 789 -15.08 21.69 -28.24
CA ARG A 789 -14.51 20.42 -28.70
C ARG A 789 -12.98 20.37 -28.53
N TYR A 790 -12.26 21.46 -28.77
CA TYR A 790 -10.82 21.51 -28.60
C TYR A 790 -10.43 21.42 -27.12
N LEU A 791 -11.07 22.20 -26.24
CA LEU A 791 -10.85 22.12 -24.80
C LEU A 791 -11.17 20.73 -24.26
N HIS A 792 -12.29 20.13 -24.69
CA HIS A 792 -12.61 18.74 -24.37
C HIS A 792 -11.51 17.75 -24.79
N THR A 793 -10.94 17.92 -25.99
CA THR A 793 -9.88 17.03 -26.49
C THR A 793 -8.53 17.29 -25.81
N LEU A 794 -8.24 18.54 -25.45
CA LEU A 794 -7.04 18.94 -24.72
C LEU A 794 -7.06 18.36 -23.31
N LEU A 795 -8.19 18.50 -22.60
CA LEU A 795 -8.40 17.95 -21.26
C LEU A 795 -8.31 16.42 -21.24
N GLN A 796 -8.74 15.75 -22.32
CA GLN A 796 -8.55 14.30 -22.49
C GLN A 796 -7.09 13.88 -22.61
N LYS A 797 -6.20 14.75 -23.13
CA LYS A 797 -4.80 14.40 -23.45
C LYS A 797 -3.78 14.96 -22.45
N ASP A 798 -4.06 16.10 -21.84
CA ASP A 798 -3.16 16.80 -20.92
C ASP A 798 -3.94 17.35 -19.71
N HIS A 799 -3.79 16.70 -18.56
CA HIS A 799 -4.46 17.09 -17.32
C HIS A 799 -3.84 18.30 -16.62
N SER A 800 -2.66 18.77 -17.04
CA SER A 800 -2.07 19.98 -16.44
C SER A 800 -2.87 21.24 -16.77
N SER A 801 -3.54 21.24 -17.92
CA SER A 801 -4.44 22.31 -18.38
C SER A 801 -5.79 22.33 -17.64
N TRP A 802 -6.08 21.33 -16.81
CA TRP A 802 -7.36 21.17 -16.12
C TRP A 802 -7.58 22.27 -15.06
N GLY A 803 -6.54 22.58 -14.28
CA GLY A 803 -6.58 23.68 -13.30
C GLY A 803 -6.69 25.05 -13.96
N GLU A 804 -6.02 25.25 -15.10
CA GLU A 804 -6.10 26.48 -15.89
C GLU A 804 -7.53 26.71 -16.44
N VAL A 805 -8.16 25.65 -17.00
CA VAL A 805 -9.53 25.73 -17.53
C VAL A 805 -10.57 25.87 -16.40
N ALA A 806 -10.43 25.14 -15.29
CA ALA A 806 -11.37 25.21 -14.17
C ALA A 806 -11.30 26.57 -13.43
N SER A 807 -10.10 27.15 -13.25
CA SER A 807 -9.91 28.44 -12.58
C SER A 807 -10.37 29.64 -13.42
N ALA A 808 -10.24 29.56 -14.75
CA ALA A 808 -10.73 30.61 -15.65
C ALA A 808 -12.27 30.71 -15.66
N VAL A 809 -12.98 29.62 -15.34
CA VAL A 809 -14.44 29.54 -15.27
C VAL A 809 -14.91 29.68 -13.82
N THR A 810 -14.96 30.91 -13.30
CA THR A 810 -15.55 31.21 -11.98
C THR A 810 -17.07 30.97 -11.99
N GLN A 811 -17.63 30.39 -10.91
CA GLN A 811 -19.02 29.90 -10.81
C GLN A 811 -20.12 30.94 -11.13
N GLU A 812 -19.81 32.23 -11.14
CA GLU A 812 -20.76 33.33 -11.41
C GLU A 812 -20.60 33.99 -12.80
N LYS A 813 -19.58 33.65 -13.61
CA LYS A 813 -19.37 34.27 -14.93
C LYS A 813 -20.17 33.56 -16.05
N PRO A 814 -20.73 34.31 -17.02
CA PRO A 814 -21.44 33.75 -18.17
C PRO A 814 -20.51 32.85 -19.01
N PHE A 815 -20.82 31.55 -19.06
CA PHE A 815 -19.96 30.56 -19.75
C PHE A 815 -20.76 29.59 -20.62
N ILE A 816 -22.00 29.25 -20.27
CA ILE A 816 -22.83 28.33 -21.05
C ILE A 816 -23.82 29.13 -21.89
N LEU A 817 -23.79 28.98 -23.21
CA LEU A 817 -24.76 29.63 -24.10
C LEU A 817 -26.13 28.94 -24.01
N VAL A 818 -27.13 29.62 -23.42
CA VAL A 818 -28.53 29.16 -23.34
C VAL A 818 -29.41 30.15 -24.11
N GLY A 819 -30.01 29.68 -25.21
CA GLY A 819 -30.67 30.56 -26.17
C GLY A 819 -29.67 31.48 -26.88
N SER A 820 -29.81 32.80 -26.71
CA SER A 820 -28.94 33.83 -27.30
C SER A 820 -27.99 34.49 -26.30
N HIS A 821 -27.93 34.01 -25.05
CA HIS A 821 -27.16 34.62 -23.98
C HIS A 821 -26.36 33.58 -23.21
N PHE A 822 -25.20 33.97 -22.70
CA PHE A 822 -24.41 33.12 -21.83
C PHE A 822 -24.93 33.22 -20.38
N VAL A 823 -25.06 32.09 -19.70
CA VAL A 823 -25.46 31.96 -18.29
C VAL A 823 -24.35 31.27 -17.48
N PRO A 824 -24.28 31.46 -16.16
CA PRO A 824 -23.31 30.78 -15.31
C PRO A 824 -23.58 29.28 -15.19
N VAL A 825 -22.53 28.51 -14.88
CA VAL A 825 -22.56 27.04 -14.83
C VAL A 825 -23.48 26.50 -13.73
N THR A 826 -23.67 27.24 -12.62
CA THR A 826 -24.44 26.82 -11.44
C THR A 826 -25.96 26.77 -11.63
N ALA A 827 -26.50 27.52 -12.59
CA ALA A 827 -27.94 27.59 -12.86
C ALA A 827 -28.43 26.52 -13.85
N VAL A 828 -27.54 25.63 -14.32
CA VAL A 828 -27.82 24.66 -15.40
C VAL A 828 -27.50 23.24 -14.94
N ALA A 829 -28.44 22.31 -15.15
CA ALA A 829 -28.21 20.87 -14.97
C ALA A 829 -28.51 20.07 -16.25
N VAL A 830 -27.94 18.88 -16.39
CA VAL A 830 -28.17 18.02 -17.58
C VAL A 830 -29.63 17.56 -17.70
N LYS A 831 -30.33 17.33 -16.58
CA LYS A 831 -31.75 16.90 -16.54
C LYS A 831 -32.52 17.57 -15.40
N LEU A 832 -33.76 18.03 -15.66
CA LEU A 832 -34.65 18.68 -14.68
C LEU A 832 -36.00 17.94 -14.60
N SER A 833 -36.50 17.68 -13.38
CA SER A 833 -37.70 16.85 -13.13
C SER A 833 -39.04 17.59 -13.30
N PHE A 834 -39.06 18.90 -13.15
CA PHE A 834 -40.22 19.77 -13.39
C PHE A 834 -39.76 21.23 -13.61
N GLU A 835 -40.56 22.03 -14.32
CA GLU A 835 -40.24 23.43 -14.60
C GLU A 835 -40.21 24.27 -13.30
N ALA A 836 -39.06 24.92 -13.05
CA ALA A 836 -38.78 25.74 -11.87
C ALA A 836 -38.26 27.14 -12.25
N ASP A 837 -38.70 27.66 -13.41
CA ASP A 837 -38.34 29.00 -13.88
C ASP A 837 -38.83 30.10 -12.91
N PRO A 838 -38.07 31.19 -12.70
CA PRO A 838 -36.80 31.55 -13.34
C PRO A 838 -35.53 31.03 -12.61
N TYR A 839 -35.62 30.03 -11.74
CA TYR A 839 -34.55 29.72 -10.79
C TYR A 839 -33.58 28.62 -11.23
N LEU A 840 -34.00 27.65 -12.06
CA LEU A 840 -33.18 26.50 -12.47
C LEU A 840 -33.44 26.12 -13.94
N HIS A 841 -32.39 25.86 -14.74
CA HIS A 841 -32.47 25.56 -16.18
C HIS A 841 -31.83 24.21 -16.57
N GLN A 842 -32.19 23.69 -17.75
CA GLN A 842 -31.63 22.46 -18.31
C GLN A 842 -30.62 22.73 -19.46
N LEU A 843 -29.54 21.93 -19.55
CA LEU A 843 -28.50 22.06 -20.58
C LEU A 843 -29.06 21.80 -22.00
N PRO A 844 -28.84 22.69 -22.98
CA PRO A 844 -29.26 22.47 -24.36
C PRO A 844 -28.66 21.18 -24.96
N GLU A 845 -29.49 20.37 -25.61
CA GLU A 845 -29.13 19.01 -26.06
C GLU A 845 -27.89 18.96 -26.96
N GLN A 846 -27.68 19.99 -27.80
CA GLN A 846 -26.56 20.07 -28.73
C GLN A 846 -25.16 20.11 -28.09
N TYR A 847 -25.05 20.45 -26.80
CA TYR A 847 -23.78 20.54 -26.09
C TYR A 847 -23.48 19.32 -25.20
N GLN A 848 -24.45 18.43 -25.00
CA GLN A 848 -24.31 17.24 -24.15
C GLN A 848 -23.12 16.29 -24.52
N PRO A 849 -22.65 16.18 -25.78
CA PRO A 849 -21.54 15.28 -26.12
C PRO A 849 -20.18 15.61 -25.48
N TYR A 850 -19.94 16.85 -25.01
CA TYR A 850 -18.61 17.31 -24.54
C TYR A 850 -18.28 16.98 -23.08
N LYS A 851 -18.50 15.73 -22.66
CA LYS A 851 -18.44 15.27 -21.26
C LYS A 851 -17.23 15.76 -20.46
N GLN A 852 -16.00 15.61 -20.97
CA GLN A 852 -14.78 15.98 -20.25
C GLN A 852 -14.65 17.48 -19.97
N LEU A 853 -15.23 18.34 -20.82
CA LEU A 853 -15.25 19.77 -20.56
C LEU A 853 -16.25 20.09 -19.44
N TRP A 854 -17.43 19.47 -19.48
CA TRP A 854 -18.47 19.68 -18.47
C TRP A 854 -18.10 19.10 -17.11
N GLU A 855 -17.40 17.98 -17.08
CA GLU A 855 -16.74 17.45 -15.88
C GLU A 855 -15.67 18.42 -15.37
N CYS A 856 -14.85 18.99 -16.26
CA CYS A 856 -13.80 19.92 -15.88
C CYS A 856 -14.32 21.21 -15.23
N VAL A 857 -15.44 21.74 -15.69
CA VAL A 857 -16.05 22.97 -15.14
C VAL A 857 -17.13 22.68 -14.08
N GLY A 858 -17.35 21.42 -13.72
CA GLY A 858 -18.23 21.01 -12.62
C GLY A 858 -19.73 21.09 -12.89
N LEU A 859 -20.19 20.87 -14.13
CA LEU A 859 -21.62 20.91 -14.47
C LEU A 859 -22.39 19.72 -13.85
N ARG A 860 -23.54 20.01 -13.22
CA ARG A 860 -24.32 19.00 -12.49
C ARG A 860 -25.22 18.18 -13.41
N HIS A 861 -25.38 16.89 -13.12
CA HIS A 861 -26.23 16.00 -13.90
C HIS A 861 -27.73 16.22 -13.63
N ALA A 862 -28.11 16.38 -12.36
CA ALA A 862 -29.45 16.76 -11.91
C ALA A 862 -29.30 17.64 -10.65
N PHE A 863 -30.33 18.40 -10.32
CA PHE A 863 -30.35 19.17 -9.08
C PHE A 863 -30.55 18.26 -7.87
N THR A 864 -29.94 18.64 -6.75
CA THR A 864 -29.84 17.84 -5.53
C THR A 864 -30.89 18.26 -4.49
N TRP A 865 -30.99 17.49 -3.40
CA TRP A 865 -31.87 17.79 -2.27
C TRP A 865 -31.66 19.22 -1.73
N ASP A 866 -30.41 19.67 -1.60
CA ASP A 866 -30.05 21.00 -1.10
C ASP A 866 -30.44 22.12 -2.08
N ASP A 867 -30.36 21.88 -3.39
CA ASP A 867 -30.77 22.86 -4.40
C ASP A 867 -32.28 23.16 -4.31
N TYR A 868 -33.08 22.13 -4.04
CA TYR A 868 -34.52 22.28 -3.81
C TYR A 868 -34.84 22.85 -2.42
N ALA A 869 -34.10 22.46 -1.38
CA ALA A 869 -34.24 23.00 -0.02
C ALA A 869 -33.84 24.48 0.07
N GLN A 870 -32.85 24.93 -0.72
CA GLN A 870 -32.44 26.33 -0.78
C GLN A 870 -33.51 27.21 -1.42
N VAL A 871 -34.24 26.70 -2.42
CA VAL A 871 -35.43 27.38 -2.96
C VAL A 871 -36.54 27.48 -1.91
N LEU A 872 -36.76 26.43 -1.10
CA LEU A 872 -37.71 26.47 0.04
C LEU A 872 -37.30 27.45 1.14
N CYS A 873 -36.00 27.59 1.42
CA CYS A 873 -35.47 28.59 2.36
C CYS A 873 -35.64 30.01 1.81
N THR A 874 -35.34 30.23 0.52
CA THR A 874 -35.54 31.53 -0.14
C THR A 874 -37.02 31.93 -0.12
N LEU A 875 -37.94 30.96 -0.25
CA LEU A 875 -39.38 31.17 -0.09
C LEU A 875 -39.79 31.43 1.37
N ALA A 876 -39.24 30.71 2.35
CA ALA A 876 -39.50 30.92 3.77
C ALA A 876 -39.03 32.31 4.26
N GLU A 877 -37.87 32.76 3.78
CA GLU A 877 -37.31 34.10 4.06
C GLU A 877 -38.14 35.21 3.41
N LYS A 878 -38.61 35.00 2.17
CA LYS A 878 -39.46 35.94 1.45
C LYS A 878 -40.80 36.20 2.15
N HIS A 879 -41.36 35.21 2.86
CA HIS A 879 -42.68 35.30 3.51
C HIS A 879 -42.65 35.37 5.05
N ALA A 880 -41.47 35.28 5.67
CA ALA A 880 -41.21 35.62 7.08
C ALA A 880 -42.18 35.07 8.15
N GLY A 881 -42.70 33.85 7.97
CA GLY A 881 -43.58 33.17 8.95
C GLY A 881 -45.08 33.39 8.75
N GLU A 882 -45.49 34.05 7.67
CA GLU A 882 -46.87 34.14 7.22
C GLU A 882 -47.26 32.93 6.32
N PRO A 883 -48.56 32.60 6.19
CA PRO A 883 -49.02 31.53 5.30
C PRO A 883 -48.68 31.82 3.83
N LEU A 884 -48.16 30.81 3.11
CA LEU A 884 -47.75 30.96 1.71
C LEU A 884 -48.95 31.20 0.76
N PRO A 885 -48.82 32.07 -0.27
CA PRO A 885 -49.82 32.21 -1.33
C PRO A 885 -50.00 30.93 -2.15
N ALA A 886 -51.19 30.66 -2.69
CA ALA A 886 -51.54 29.37 -3.30
C ALA A 886 -50.58 28.87 -4.41
N ALA A 887 -50.04 29.75 -5.26
CA ALA A 887 -49.10 29.36 -6.33
C ALA A 887 -47.70 28.99 -5.79
N GLU A 888 -47.23 29.69 -4.75
CA GLU A 888 -45.94 29.43 -4.11
C GLU A 888 -46.04 28.31 -3.06
N LEU A 889 -47.19 28.13 -2.40
CA LEU A 889 -47.52 26.95 -1.60
C LEU A 889 -47.57 25.69 -2.48
N ALA A 890 -48.11 25.78 -3.71
CA ALA A 890 -48.10 24.68 -4.68
C ALA A 890 -46.70 24.37 -5.23
N LEU A 891 -45.83 25.38 -5.40
CA LEU A 891 -44.42 25.17 -5.71
C LEU A 891 -43.67 24.53 -4.53
N ALA A 892 -43.90 25.00 -3.29
CA ALA A 892 -43.30 24.46 -2.08
C ALA A 892 -43.72 23.01 -1.80
N LEU A 893 -45.00 22.68 -1.94
CA LEU A 893 -45.50 21.31 -1.80
C LEU A 893 -44.98 20.38 -2.91
N ARG A 894 -44.75 20.86 -4.14
CA ARG A 894 -44.10 20.09 -5.23
C ARG A 894 -42.60 19.90 -4.99
N LEU A 895 -41.90 20.92 -4.50
CA LEU A 895 -40.50 20.82 -4.07
C LEU A 895 -40.35 19.76 -2.98
N VAL A 896 -41.24 19.74 -1.96
CA VAL A 896 -41.20 18.76 -0.86
C VAL A 896 -41.63 17.35 -1.31
N SER A 897 -42.68 17.22 -2.12
CA SER A 897 -43.26 15.91 -2.45
C SER A 897 -42.60 15.22 -3.66
N VAL A 898 -41.96 15.97 -4.55
CA VAL A 898 -41.32 15.46 -5.78
C VAL A 898 -39.82 15.76 -5.78
N GLY A 899 -39.41 16.98 -5.47
CA GLY A 899 -37.98 17.37 -5.43
C GLY A 899 -37.19 16.64 -4.34
N LEU A 900 -37.60 16.79 -3.07
CA LEU A 900 -36.94 16.16 -1.91
C LEU A 900 -37.11 14.63 -1.86
N MET A 901 -38.00 14.08 -2.69
CA MET A 901 -38.27 12.65 -2.84
C MET A 901 -37.64 12.03 -4.10
N SER A 902 -36.95 12.83 -4.92
CA SER A 902 -36.39 12.39 -6.21
C SER A 902 -35.09 11.60 -6.10
N ASP A 903 -34.38 11.71 -4.97
CA ASP A 903 -33.14 11.00 -4.70
C ASP A 903 -33.37 9.82 -3.74
N ASN A 904 -32.70 8.68 -3.96
CA ASN A 904 -32.87 7.45 -3.17
C ASN A 904 -32.01 7.42 -1.90
N LYS A 905 -31.08 8.36 -1.71
CA LYS A 905 -30.26 8.48 -0.49
C LYS A 905 -31.02 9.16 0.65
N GLU A 906 -30.93 8.62 1.87
CA GLU A 906 -31.55 9.24 3.07
C GLU A 906 -30.80 10.52 3.45
N PRO A 907 -31.51 11.65 3.65
CA PRO A 907 -30.88 12.93 4.00
C PRO A 907 -30.31 12.89 5.42
N ASP A 908 -29.20 13.57 5.66
CA ASP A 908 -28.52 13.55 6.96
C ASP A 908 -29.22 14.43 8.02
N ALA A 909 -28.79 14.31 9.28
CA ALA A 909 -29.41 14.99 10.41
C ALA A 909 -29.32 16.54 10.34
N TYR A 910 -28.33 17.09 9.63
CA TYR A 910 -28.09 18.53 9.51
C TYR A 910 -28.91 19.15 8.37
N GLN A 911 -28.93 18.49 7.21
CA GLN A 911 -29.82 18.82 6.09
C GLN A 911 -31.28 18.84 6.55
N THR A 912 -31.69 17.82 7.29
CA THR A 912 -33.05 17.73 7.82
C THR A 912 -33.34 18.75 8.95
N GLN A 913 -32.36 19.29 9.66
CA GLN A 913 -32.57 20.32 10.71
C GLN A 913 -32.88 21.72 10.16
N ARG A 914 -32.31 22.09 9.01
CA ARG A 914 -32.54 23.41 8.36
C ARG A 914 -33.75 23.44 7.42
N LEU A 915 -34.43 22.31 7.31
CA LEU A 915 -35.57 22.13 6.44
C LEU A 915 -36.80 22.85 7.00
N PHE A 916 -37.39 23.71 6.17
CA PHE A 916 -38.69 24.29 6.43
C PHE A 916 -39.79 23.44 5.80
N LEU A 917 -40.73 22.99 6.63
CA LEU A 917 -41.89 22.22 6.23
C LEU A 917 -43.18 22.98 6.55
N PRO A 918 -44.22 22.90 5.72
CA PRO A 918 -45.49 23.52 6.02
C PRO A 918 -46.14 22.83 7.24
N ASP A 919 -46.59 23.62 8.22
CA ASP A 919 -47.46 23.17 9.31
C ASP A 919 -48.93 23.07 8.84
N GLN A 920 -49.85 22.69 9.72
CA GLN A 920 -51.28 22.54 9.35
C GLN A 920 -51.96 23.84 8.87
N GLU A 921 -51.35 25.01 9.08
CA GLU A 921 -51.88 26.33 8.71
C GLU A 921 -51.19 26.91 7.46
N GLY A 922 -50.33 26.13 6.78
CA GLY A 922 -49.68 26.54 5.53
C GLY A 922 -48.47 27.46 5.71
N ILE A 923 -47.93 27.53 6.94
CA ILE A 923 -46.75 28.31 7.29
C ILE A 923 -45.52 27.40 7.24
N LEU A 924 -44.44 27.84 6.59
CA LEU A 924 -43.18 27.11 6.58
C LEU A 924 -42.50 27.21 7.96
N ARG A 925 -42.42 26.09 8.68
CA ARG A 925 -41.85 25.96 10.03
C ARG A 925 -40.61 25.04 10.05
N PRO A 926 -39.66 25.25 10.97
CA PRO A 926 -38.56 24.32 11.21
C PRO A 926 -39.04 22.92 11.63
N ARG A 927 -38.37 21.86 11.13
CA ARG A 927 -38.71 20.44 11.36
C ARG A 927 -38.71 20.02 12.84
N ASP A 928 -37.74 20.46 13.63
CA ASP A 928 -37.52 20.10 15.05
C ASP A 928 -38.69 20.45 15.97
N LYS A 929 -39.54 21.38 15.53
CA LYS A 929 -40.74 21.80 16.25
C LYS A 929 -41.98 20.97 15.89
N LEU A 930 -41.92 20.13 14.86
CA LEU A 930 -43.05 19.37 14.34
C LEU A 930 -42.96 17.89 14.72
N HIS A 931 -44.09 17.25 14.95
CA HIS A 931 -44.22 15.81 15.21
C HIS A 931 -45.15 15.15 14.20
N PHE A 932 -44.87 13.87 13.89
CA PHE A 932 -45.74 13.06 13.07
C PHE A 932 -46.67 12.22 13.97
N ASN A 933 -47.98 12.34 13.77
CA ASN A 933 -48.97 11.65 14.59
C ASN A 933 -49.13 10.17 14.15
N ASP A 934 -48.35 9.27 14.75
CA ASP A 934 -48.36 7.81 14.47
C ASP A 934 -49.20 6.98 15.46
N MET A 935 -49.81 7.61 16.47
CA MET A 935 -50.70 6.95 17.45
C MET A 935 -52.06 7.66 17.51
N SER A 936 -52.82 7.63 16.41
CA SER A 936 -54.11 8.30 16.22
C SER A 936 -55.22 7.93 17.24
N TRP A 937 -54.98 6.90 18.07
CA TRP A 937 -55.91 6.37 19.08
C TRP A 937 -55.51 6.71 20.53
N MET A 938 -54.35 7.35 20.77
CA MET A 938 -53.96 7.87 22.09
C MET A 938 -54.08 9.41 22.12
N PRO A 939 -54.50 10.00 23.26
CA PRO A 939 -54.50 11.45 23.40
C PRO A 939 -53.06 11.97 23.39
N VAL A 940 -52.76 12.83 22.42
CA VAL A 940 -51.48 13.55 22.33
C VAL A 940 -51.58 14.80 23.21
N ASP A 941 -50.53 15.09 23.97
CA ASP A 941 -50.46 16.27 24.84
C ASP A 941 -50.67 17.57 24.03
N LYS A 942 -51.31 18.60 24.63
CA LYS A 942 -51.74 19.84 23.96
C LYS A 942 -50.60 20.71 23.39
N ASP A 943 -49.35 20.41 23.74
CA ASP A 943 -48.17 21.23 23.44
C ASP A 943 -47.38 20.70 22.22
N VAL A 944 -47.94 19.77 21.45
CA VAL A 944 -47.28 19.11 20.30
C VAL A 944 -47.78 19.69 18.96
N LEU A 945 -46.91 20.33 18.16
CA LEU A 945 -47.22 20.85 16.81
C LEU A 945 -47.09 19.77 15.74
N LEU A 946 -47.98 19.75 14.74
CA LEU A 946 -48.08 18.69 13.72
C LEU A 946 -47.84 19.19 12.30
N CYS A 947 -47.26 18.34 11.44
CA CYS A 947 -47.03 18.62 10.01
C CYS A 947 -48.33 18.82 9.20
N HIS A 948 -48.25 19.51 8.04
CA HIS A 948 -49.38 19.72 7.12
C HIS A 948 -50.00 18.40 6.64
N LYS A 949 -51.34 18.36 6.54
CA LYS A 949 -52.13 17.13 6.32
C LYS A 949 -51.92 16.46 4.95
N GLN A 950 -51.31 17.16 4.00
CA GLN A 950 -50.99 16.62 2.67
C GLN A 950 -49.62 15.94 2.60
N LEU A 951 -48.84 15.95 3.69
CA LEU A 951 -47.56 15.25 3.78
C LEU A 951 -47.80 13.80 4.24
N SER A 952 -47.29 12.84 3.47
CA SER A 952 -47.48 11.41 3.77
C SER A 952 -46.50 10.90 4.85
N GLN A 953 -46.82 9.77 5.48
CA GLN A 953 -45.95 9.10 6.46
C GLN A 953 -44.54 8.83 5.91
N ALA A 954 -44.44 8.45 4.63
CA ALA A 954 -43.17 8.19 3.97
C ALA A 954 -42.32 9.48 3.82
N VAL A 955 -42.95 10.62 3.55
CA VAL A 955 -42.26 11.92 3.50
C VAL A 955 -41.82 12.36 4.90
N ALA A 956 -42.66 12.19 5.92
CA ALA A 956 -42.33 12.54 7.31
C ALA A 956 -41.20 11.68 7.91
N GLN A 957 -41.15 10.38 7.58
CA GLN A 957 -40.06 9.48 7.98
C GLN A 957 -38.74 9.83 7.28
N ARG A 958 -38.77 10.15 5.97
CA ARG A 958 -37.57 10.54 5.21
C ARG A 958 -37.03 11.91 5.64
N CYS A 959 -37.90 12.82 6.04
CA CYS A 959 -37.53 14.08 6.70
C CYS A 959 -37.26 13.93 8.20
N ASN A 960 -37.25 12.69 8.73
CA ASN A 960 -36.86 12.29 10.08
C ASN A 960 -37.64 13.01 11.21
N VAL A 961 -38.94 13.23 11.02
CA VAL A 961 -39.82 13.87 12.02
C VAL A 961 -40.13 12.87 13.16
N PRO A 962 -39.86 13.19 14.45
CA PRO A 962 -40.05 12.27 15.58
C PRO A 962 -41.49 11.75 15.72
N THR A 963 -41.61 10.48 16.13
CA THR A 963 -42.90 9.80 16.34
C THR A 963 -43.25 9.63 17.82
N THR A 964 -44.54 9.47 18.12
CA THR A 964 -45.04 9.47 19.49
C THR A 964 -44.74 8.17 20.29
N ARG A 965 -44.32 7.07 19.64
CA ARG A 965 -44.06 5.73 20.26
C ARG A 965 -42.66 5.54 20.88
N HIS A 966 -41.60 6.08 20.26
CA HIS A 966 -40.20 5.85 20.71
C HIS A 966 -39.94 6.37 22.13
N ARG A 967 -40.62 7.45 22.51
CA ARG A 967 -40.54 8.08 23.84
C ARG A 967 -40.99 7.19 25.02
N ALA A 968 -41.65 6.05 24.76
CA ALA A 968 -42.21 5.19 25.81
C ALA A 968 -41.30 4.02 26.26
N LEU A 969 -40.30 3.60 25.46
CA LEU A 969 -39.55 2.34 25.65
C LEU A 969 -38.25 2.47 26.48
N GLU A 970 -37.63 3.66 26.54
CA GLU A 970 -36.38 3.91 27.28
C GLU A 970 -36.48 3.70 28.81
N LYS A 971 -37.68 3.56 29.37
CA LYS A 971 -37.90 3.53 30.84
C LYS A 971 -37.66 2.18 31.56
N SER A 972 -37.09 1.10 30.98
CA SER A 972 -37.28 -0.29 31.49
C SER A 972 -36.08 -1.27 31.72
N GLN A 973 -34.79 -0.89 31.74
CA GLN A 973 -33.65 -1.82 31.48
C GLN A 973 -32.69 -2.28 32.65
N LEU A 974 -33.09 -2.30 33.94
CA LEU A 974 -32.15 -2.35 35.10
C LEU A 974 -31.90 -3.67 35.91
N LEU A 975 -32.24 -4.91 35.49
CA LEU A 975 -32.45 -6.02 36.47
C LEU A 975 -31.68 -7.39 36.41
N ILE A 976 -30.63 -7.67 35.61
CA ILE A 976 -30.12 -9.07 35.49
C ILE A 976 -28.57 -9.22 35.44
N ALA A 977 -27.91 -9.66 36.52
CA ALA A 977 -26.50 -10.12 36.53
C ALA A 977 -26.14 -11.07 37.72
N GLY A 978 -25.98 -12.37 37.47
CA GLY A 978 -25.36 -13.35 38.40
C GLY A 978 -25.86 -14.78 38.18
N LEU A 979 -24.97 -15.76 37.87
CA LEU A 979 -25.04 -17.24 38.11
C LEU A 979 -24.15 -18.08 37.13
N SER A 980 -23.23 -18.94 37.62
CA SER A 980 -22.67 -20.18 36.97
C SER A 980 -21.60 -20.92 37.85
N PRO A 981 -21.78 -22.18 38.35
CA PRO A 981 -20.87 -22.87 39.31
C PRO A 981 -19.80 -23.88 38.79
N TRP A 982 -19.78 -24.28 37.51
CA TRP A 982 -19.03 -25.47 37.04
C TRP A 982 -17.85 -25.19 36.12
N ALA A 983 -17.78 -23.98 35.56
CA ALA A 983 -16.74 -23.54 34.65
C ALA A 983 -16.10 -22.27 35.21
N GLN A 984 -14.78 -22.12 35.02
CA GLN A 984 -14.16 -20.80 35.16
C GLN A 984 -14.35 -20.07 33.83
N PRO A 985 -14.95 -18.86 33.81
CA PRO A 985 -15.01 -18.06 32.60
C PRO A 985 -13.58 -17.80 32.12
N PHE A 986 -13.29 -18.17 30.88
CA PHE A 986 -11.95 -18.15 30.33
C PHE A 986 -12.01 -18.06 28.81
N GLY A 987 -11.59 -16.97 28.21
CA GLY A 987 -11.70 -16.83 26.76
C GLY A 987 -10.73 -15.81 26.20
N ALA A 988 -10.73 -15.72 24.86
CA ALA A 988 -9.97 -14.73 24.14
C ALA A 988 -10.38 -13.33 24.62
N ARG A 989 -9.41 -12.53 25.06
CA ARG A 989 -9.64 -11.15 25.50
C ARG A 989 -8.59 -10.22 24.90
N GLU A 990 -9.04 -9.03 24.54
CA GLU A 990 -8.15 -7.95 24.13
C GLU A 990 -7.74 -7.16 25.40
N ASP A 991 -6.43 -6.94 25.58
CA ASP A 991 -5.94 -6.03 26.62
C ASP A 991 -5.72 -4.65 25.99
N LEU A 992 -6.65 -3.72 26.25
CA LEU A 992 -6.67 -2.42 25.62
C LEU A 992 -5.33 -1.65 25.69
N PRO A 993 -4.62 -1.57 26.84
CA PRO A 993 -3.32 -0.92 26.87
C PRO A 993 -2.29 -1.56 25.93
N THR A 994 -2.26 -2.90 25.84
CA THR A 994 -1.38 -3.61 24.91
C THR A 994 -1.81 -3.37 23.46
N ARG A 995 -3.11 -3.33 23.17
CA ARG A 995 -3.63 -3.01 21.83
C ARG A 995 -3.17 -1.63 21.37
N LEU A 996 -3.32 -0.62 22.22
CA LEU A 996 -2.85 0.74 21.97
C LEU A 996 -1.33 0.77 21.77
N LYS A 997 -0.56 0.11 22.64
CA LYS A 997 0.91 -0.02 22.48
C LYS A 997 1.29 -0.59 21.11
N ASN A 998 0.60 -1.64 20.64
CA ASN A 998 0.87 -2.24 19.34
C ASN A 998 0.51 -1.31 18.18
N ILE A 999 -0.60 -0.57 18.28
CA ILE A 999 -0.97 0.47 17.29
C ILE A 999 0.16 1.50 17.24
N LEU A 1000 0.62 2.02 18.37
CA LEU A 1000 1.75 2.95 18.45
C LEU A 1000 3.08 2.37 17.94
N GLY A 1001 3.22 1.04 17.83
CA GLY A 1001 4.39 0.38 17.25
C GLY A 1001 4.32 0.19 15.73
N GLU A 1002 3.15 0.36 15.13
CA GLU A 1002 2.92 0.36 13.68
C GLU A 1002 2.93 1.77 13.09
N TYR A 1003 2.61 2.78 13.90
CA TYR A 1003 2.69 4.20 13.55
C TYR A 1003 3.98 4.79 14.13
N PRO A 1004 4.91 5.31 13.30
CA PRO A 1004 6.10 5.96 13.82
C PRO A 1004 5.72 7.13 14.73
N ALA A 1005 6.45 7.34 15.83
CA ALA A 1005 6.30 8.52 16.70
C ALA A 1005 6.77 9.83 16.02
N SER A 1006 6.77 9.89 14.69
CA SER A 1006 7.19 11.06 13.95
C SER A 1006 6.17 12.18 14.18
N ALA A 1007 6.64 13.37 14.54
CA ALA A 1007 5.78 14.54 14.71
C ALA A 1007 4.95 14.81 13.45
N HIS A 1008 5.51 14.50 12.28
CA HIS A 1008 4.88 14.61 10.98
C HIS A 1008 3.63 13.73 10.83
N ASP A 1009 3.73 12.44 11.11
CA ASP A 1009 2.61 11.50 10.91
C ASP A 1009 1.48 11.77 11.91
N ILE A 1010 1.83 12.11 13.15
CA ILE A 1010 0.84 12.44 14.19
C ILE A 1010 0.10 13.74 13.83
N MET A 1011 0.81 14.74 13.31
CA MET A 1011 0.19 15.99 12.89
C MET A 1011 -0.77 15.77 11.72
N LYS A 1012 -0.40 14.94 10.73
CA LYS A 1012 -1.27 14.54 9.62
C LYS A 1012 -2.57 13.89 10.11
N GLU A 1013 -2.47 12.91 11.02
CA GLU A 1013 -3.64 12.20 11.55
C GLU A 1013 -4.58 13.14 12.34
N LEU A 1014 -4.04 14.05 13.16
CA LEU A 1014 -4.86 14.99 13.94
C LEU A 1014 -5.56 16.03 13.07
N VAL A 1015 -4.87 16.53 12.05
CA VAL A 1015 -5.45 17.44 11.07
C VAL A 1015 -6.50 16.73 10.22
N GLN A 1016 -6.25 15.49 9.79
CA GLN A 1016 -7.22 14.66 9.07
C GLN A 1016 -8.47 14.38 9.91
N ASN A 1017 -8.33 14.10 11.20
CA ASN A 1017 -9.49 13.88 12.09
C ASN A 1017 -10.39 15.12 12.17
N ALA A 1018 -9.81 16.32 12.17
CA ALA A 1018 -10.57 17.55 12.15
C ALA A 1018 -11.22 17.81 10.78
N ASP A 1019 -10.53 17.48 9.69
CA ASP A 1019 -11.07 17.53 8.32
C ASP A 1019 -12.26 16.59 8.15
N ASP A 1020 -12.15 15.36 8.64
CA ASP A 1020 -13.20 14.34 8.60
C ASP A 1020 -14.43 14.72 9.46
N ALA A 1021 -14.22 15.55 10.49
CA ALA A 1021 -15.26 16.16 11.31
C ALA A 1021 -15.86 17.43 10.67
N GLY A 1022 -15.36 17.87 9.51
CA GLY A 1022 -15.84 19.04 8.78
C GLY A 1022 -15.39 20.38 9.37
N ALA A 1023 -14.33 20.40 10.18
CA ALA A 1023 -13.78 21.63 10.75
C ALA A 1023 -13.08 22.50 9.68
N GLY A 1024 -13.21 23.82 9.78
CA GLY A 1024 -12.47 24.78 8.95
C GLY A 1024 -11.15 25.21 9.60
N LEU A 1025 -11.11 25.19 10.93
CA LEU A 1025 -9.97 25.60 11.74
C LEU A 1025 -9.53 24.47 12.66
N VAL A 1026 -8.22 24.23 12.67
CA VAL A 1026 -7.56 23.45 13.73
C VAL A 1026 -6.56 24.36 14.44
N HIS A 1027 -6.65 24.43 15.76
CA HIS A 1027 -5.76 25.24 16.59
C HIS A 1027 -5.11 24.37 17.67
N PHE A 1028 -3.81 24.13 17.50
CA PHE A 1028 -2.94 23.49 18.47
C PHE A 1028 -2.45 24.53 19.48
N VAL A 1029 -2.61 24.25 20.77
CA VAL A 1029 -2.15 25.10 21.87
C VAL A 1029 -1.27 24.28 22.78
N TRP A 1030 0.00 24.67 22.89
CA TRP A 1030 0.90 24.15 23.89
C TRP A 1030 0.66 24.89 25.22
N ASP A 1031 -0.10 24.26 26.12
CA ASP A 1031 -0.44 24.80 27.44
C ASP A 1031 0.62 24.34 28.45
N ARG A 1032 1.54 25.24 28.85
CA ARG A 1032 2.64 24.91 29.77
C ARG A 1032 2.27 25.10 31.25
N ARG A 1033 1.06 25.58 31.50
CA ARG A 1033 0.62 25.96 32.85
C ARG A 1033 0.31 24.72 33.68
N GLN A 1034 0.55 24.86 34.97
CA GLN A 1034 0.09 23.93 36.00
C GLN A 1034 -1.23 24.48 36.55
N HIS A 1035 -2.30 23.71 36.41
CA HIS A 1035 -3.64 24.08 36.88
C HIS A 1035 -3.86 23.64 38.34
N PRO A 1036 -4.79 24.28 39.07
CA PRO A 1036 -5.21 23.84 40.41
C PRO A 1036 -5.82 22.42 40.39
N ALA A 1037 -5.82 21.72 41.53
CA ALA A 1037 -6.26 20.33 41.61
C ALA A 1037 -7.25 20.04 42.75
N ASP A 1038 -7.77 21.08 43.41
CA ASP A 1038 -8.59 20.96 44.62
C ASP A 1038 -10.03 20.52 44.29
N ALA A 1039 -10.60 21.03 43.20
CA ALA A 1039 -11.97 20.76 42.76
C ALA A 1039 -12.02 19.83 41.54
N THR A 1040 -11.49 18.62 41.70
CA THR A 1040 -11.42 17.56 40.67
C THR A 1040 -12.24 16.32 41.05
N PHE A 1041 -12.33 15.32 40.15
CA PHE A 1041 -13.10 14.09 40.41
C PHE A 1041 -12.48 13.22 41.52
N SER A 1042 -11.15 13.26 41.66
CA SER A 1042 -10.40 12.56 42.71
C SER A 1042 -8.95 13.08 42.80
N GLU A 1043 -8.25 12.80 43.90
CA GLU A 1043 -6.82 13.14 44.07
C GLU A 1043 -5.91 12.58 42.95
N LYS A 1044 -6.34 11.54 42.23
CA LYS A 1044 -5.57 10.99 41.11
C LYS A 1044 -5.50 11.94 39.90
N TRP A 1045 -6.45 12.87 39.78
CA TRP A 1045 -6.48 13.85 38.70
C TRP A 1045 -5.40 14.92 38.81
N THR A 1046 -4.71 15.05 39.94
CA THR A 1046 -3.57 15.97 40.08
C THR A 1046 -2.49 15.73 39.01
N LEU A 1047 -2.32 14.49 38.54
CA LEU A 1047 -1.37 14.14 37.47
C LEU A 1047 -1.82 14.63 36.07
N LEU A 1048 -3.11 14.90 35.87
CA LEU A 1048 -3.68 15.38 34.59
C LEU A 1048 -3.76 16.92 34.52
N GLN A 1049 -3.48 17.61 35.62
CA GLN A 1049 -3.56 19.08 35.75
C GLN A 1049 -2.28 19.81 35.29
N GLY A 1050 -1.25 19.08 34.87
CA GLY A 1050 0.01 19.65 34.38
C GLY A 1050 -0.03 20.14 32.93
N PRO A 1051 1.14 20.37 32.31
CA PRO A 1051 1.26 20.78 30.92
C PRO A 1051 0.52 19.83 29.96
N ALA A 1052 -0.10 20.39 28.93
CA ALA A 1052 -0.90 19.65 27.96
C ALA A 1052 -0.73 20.18 26.54
N LEU A 1053 -0.95 19.31 25.55
CA LEU A 1053 -1.28 19.74 24.20
C LEU A 1053 -2.80 19.82 24.08
N CYS A 1054 -3.31 21.03 23.86
CA CYS A 1054 -4.72 21.26 23.62
C CYS A 1054 -4.95 21.40 22.10
N ILE A 1055 -5.97 20.76 21.56
CA ILE A 1055 -6.29 20.79 20.13
C ILE A 1055 -7.75 21.19 20.01
N TYR A 1056 -7.97 22.41 19.57
CA TYR A 1056 -9.30 22.93 19.28
C TYR A 1056 -9.59 22.76 17.79
N ASN A 1057 -10.79 22.31 17.46
CA ASN A 1057 -11.35 22.53 16.13
C ASN A 1057 -12.77 23.06 16.24
N ASP A 1058 -13.20 23.80 15.22
CA ASP A 1058 -14.46 24.54 15.19
C ASP A 1058 -15.66 23.70 14.71
N SER A 1059 -15.59 22.38 14.85
CA SER A 1059 -16.71 21.47 14.59
C SER A 1059 -17.03 20.61 15.82
N PRO A 1060 -18.20 20.78 16.45
CA PRO A 1060 -18.59 19.96 17.60
C PRO A 1060 -18.98 18.55 17.15
N PHE A 1061 -18.58 17.54 17.93
CA PHE A 1061 -18.93 16.14 17.69
C PHE A 1061 -20.43 15.87 17.89
N GLN A 1062 -21.00 15.09 16.97
CA GLN A 1062 -22.33 14.48 17.12
C GLN A 1062 -22.23 13.17 17.92
N GLN A 1063 -23.38 12.65 18.36
CA GLN A 1063 -23.44 11.38 19.10
C GLN A 1063 -22.78 10.21 18.32
N GLN A 1064 -22.93 10.18 17.00
CA GLN A 1064 -22.31 9.17 16.13
C GLN A 1064 -20.78 9.29 16.10
N ASP A 1065 -20.23 10.51 16.19
CA ASP A 1065 -18.78 10.74 16.23
C ASP A 1065 -18.20 10.28 17.57
N ILE A 1066 -18.93 10.52 18.67
CA ILE A 1066 -18.59 10.05 20.01
C ILE A 1066 -18.63 8.51 20.08
N GLU A 1067 -19.60 7.86 19.44
CA GLU A 1067 -19.64 6.39 19.34
C GLU A 1067 -18.52 5.86 18.44
N GLY A 1068 -18.25 6.54 17.31
CA GLY A 1068 -17.22 6.15 16.35
C GLY A 1068 -15.80 6.22 16.91
N ILE A 1069 -15.45 7.29 17.64
CA ILE A 1069 -14.12 7.46 18.24
C ILE A 1069 -13.83 6.43 19.35
N GLN A 1070 -14.87 5.80 19.90
CA GLN A 1070 -14.73 4.73 20.89
C GLN A 1070 -14.48 3.36 20.25
N LEU A 1071 -14.83 3.12 18.99
CA LEU A 1071 -14.69 1.79 18.38
C LEU A 1071 -13.33 1.62 17.70
N LEU A 1072 -12.43 0.86 18.33
CA LEU A 1072 -11.15 0.54 17.72
C LEU A 1072 -11.35 -0.40 16.52
N GLY A 1073 -10.79 -0.05 15.35
CA GLY A 1073 -10.78 -0.94 14.18
C GLY A 1073 -12.08 -0.96 13.36
N VAL A 1074 -13.13 -0.23 13.76
CA VAL A 1074 -14.24 0.14 12.88
C VAL A 1074 -13.89 1.52 12.33
N GLY A 1075 -13.39 1.58 11.10
CA GLY A 1075 -13.34 2.86 10.40
C GLY A 1075 -14.75 3.45 10.45
N GLY A 1076 -14.91 4.64 11.04
CA GLY A 1076 -16.17 5.17 11.57
C GLY A 1076 -17.34 5.27 10.58
N LYS A 1077 -17.15 4.88 9.32
CA LYS A 1077 -18.13 4.91 8.25
C LYS A 1077 -18.00 3.67 7.34
N GLN A 1078 -18.29 2.46 7.85
CA GLN A 1078 -18.53 1.31 6.96
C GLN A 1078 -19.76 1.61 6.09
N GLY A 1079 -19.52 2.03 4.83
CA GLY A 1079 -20.55 2.37 3.85
C GLY A 1079 -20.35 3.71 3.14
N GLN A 1080 -19.43 4.57 3.58
CA GLN A 1080 -19.14 5.83 2.87
C GLN A 1080 -17.78 5.73 2.15
N GLN A 1081 -17.79 5.77 0.81
CA GLN A 1081 -16.61 5.69 -0.06
C GLN A 1081 -15.63 6.89 0.07
N ASN A 1082 -15.88 7.83 1.00
CA ASN A 1082 -15.29 9.17 0.97
C ASN A 1082 -14.43 9.54 2.20
N VAL A 1083 -14.11 8.60 3.09
CA VAL A 1083 -13.29 8.87 4.28
C VAL A 1083 -12.01 8.05 4.23
N THR A 1084 -10.88 8.74 4.26
CA THR A 1084 -9.55 8.17 4.06
C THR A 1084 -8.89 7.96 5.43
N GLY A 1085 -8.78 6.72 5.86
CA GLY A 1085 -8.06 6.35 7.08
C GLY A 1085 -8.00 4.84 7.24
N LYS A 1086 -6.83 4.29 7.58
CA LYS A 1086 -6.70 2.86 7.92
C LYS A 1086 -7.53 2.57 9.18
N TYR A 1087 -8.73 2.04 8.98
CA TYR A 1087 -9.54 1.35 10.01
C TYR A 1087 -9.91 2.17 11.27
N GLY A 1088 -9.94 3.50 11.22
CA GLY A 1088 -10.29 4.33 12.39
C GLY A 1088 -9.24 4.28 13.51
N LEU A 1089 -7.97 3.98 13.17
CA LEU A 1089 -6.89 3.86 14.16
C LEU A 1089 -6.15 5.19 14.42
N GLY A 1090 -6.33 6.20 13.57
CA GLY A 1090 -5.58 7.46 13.54
C GLY A 1090 -5.60 8.27 14.84
N PHE A 1091 -6.78 8.40 15.48
CA PHE A 1091 -6.89 9.09 16.77
C PHE A 1091 -6.02 8.47 17.86
N ASN A 1092 -5.75 7.16 17.83
CA ASN A 1092 -4.95 6.49 18.86
C ASN A 1092 -3.48 6.97 18.89
N THR A 1093 -3.00 7.68 17.86
CA THR A 1093 -1.67 8.29 17.87
C THR A 1093 -1.48 9.31 19.00
N VAL A 1094 -2.56 9.90 19.55
CA VAL A 1094 -2.49 10.80 20.72
C VAL A 1094 -1.89 10.13 21.95
N TYR A 1095 -1.94 8.80 22.03
CA TYR A 1095 -1.33 8.04 23.11
C TYR A 1095 0.21 8.05 23.06
N HIS A 1096 0.85 8.59 22.01
CA HIS A 1096 2.26 8.97 22.09
C HIS A 1096 2.48 10.08 23.13
N PHE A 1097 1.52 11.01 23.27
CA PHE A 1097 1.66 12.16 24.16
C PHE A 1097 1.05 11.94 25.55
N THR A 1098 -0.07 11.24 25.64
CA THR A 1098 -0.85 11.14 26.88
C THR A 1098 -1.30 9.72 27.18
N ASP A 1099 -1.59 9.43 28.45
CA ASP A 1099 -2.24 8.17 28.87
C ASP A 1099 -3.75 8.33 29.11
N CYS A 1100 -4.25 9.57 29.18
CA CYS A 1100 -5.65 9.87 29.47
C CYS A 1100 -6.13 11.06 28.63
N PRO A 1101 -6.35 10.85 27.33
CA PRO A 1101 -6.91 11.90 26.48
C PRO A 1101 -8.35 12.20 26.91
N ALA A 1102 -8.69 13.48 26.94
CA ALA A 1102 -10.05 13.94 27.22
C ALA A 1102 -10.46 14.99 26.19
N PHE A 1103 -11.75 15.08 25.90
CA PHE A 1103 -12.27 16.15 25.05
C PHE A 1103 -13.60 16.68 25.55
N LEU A 1104 -13.80 17.97 25.32
CA LEU A 1104 -15.04 18.68 25.63
C LEU A 1104 -15.62 19.19 24.32
N THR A 1105 -16.86 18.79 24.02
CA THR A 1105 -17.54 19.13 22.77
C THR A 1105 -18.86 19.86 23.05
N GLY A 1106 -19.11 20.93 22.28
CA GLY A 1106 -20.36 21.70 22.32
C GLY A 1106 -20.72 22.22 23.71
N ASP A 1107 -19.72 22.45 24.57
CA ASP A 1107 -19.84 22.89 25.98
C ASP A 1107 -20.88 22.12 26.82
N SER A 1108 -21.18 20.89 26.39
CA SER A 1108 -22.32 20.09 26.90
C SER A 1108 -21.91 18.67 27.26
N ALA A 1109 -20.87 18.12 26.63
CA ALA A 1109 -20.34 16.79 26.95
C ALA A 1109 -18.82 16.82 27.14
N LEU A 1110 -18.37 16.25 28.26
CA LEU A 1110 -16.97 15.96 28.55
C LEU A 1110 -16.77 14.43 28.47
N CYS A 1111 -15.90 13.99 27.58
CA CYS A 1111 -15.52 12.59 27.43
C CYS A 1111 -14.09 12.39 27.91
N VAL A 1112 -13.86 11.37 28.74
CA VAL A 1112 -12.54 11.03 29.27
C VAL A 1112 -12.23 9.57 28.94
N PHE A 1113 -11.09 9.33 28.29
CA PHE A 1113 -10.61 7.98 28.01
C PHE A 1113 -9.53 7.57 29.00
N ASP A 1114 -9.74 6.43 29.65
CA ASP A 1114 -8.89 5.92 30.72
C ASP A 1114 -8.58 4.43 30.47
N PRO A 1115 -7.72 4.11 29.48
CA PRO A 1115 -7.40 2.73 29.13
C PRO A 1115 -6.76 1.93 30.28
N HIS A 1116 -6.19 2.62 31.28
CA HIS A 1116 -5.58 2.00 32.46
C HIS A 1116 -6.57 1.83 33.62
N LEU A 1117 -7.81 2.32 33.51
CA LEU A 1117 -8.84 2.31 34.56
C LEU A 1117 -8.37 2.94 35.87
N TYR A 1118 -7.53 3.97 35.77
CA TYR A 1118 -6.85 4.57 36.91
C TYR A 1118 -7.51 5.88 37.38
N TYR A 1119 -7.94 6.73 36.45
CA TYR A 1119 -8.37 8.11 36.66
C TYR A 1119 -9.90 8.27 36.79
N VAL A 1120 -10.69 7.41 36.17
CA VAL A 1120 -12.17 7.47 36.18
C VAL A 1120 -12.74 6.33 37.05
N PRO A 1121 -13.33 6.61 38.22
CA PRO A 1121 -13.78 5.57 39.15
C PRO A 1121 -14.88 4.65 38.63
N THR A 1122 -15.69 5.11 37.67
CA THR A 1122 -16.78 4.35 37.04
C THR A 1122 -16.33 3.55 35.81
N ALA A 1123 -15.07 3.71 35.38
CA ALA A 1123 -14.55 3.03 34.20
C ALA A 1123 -14.37 1.53 34.47
N THR A 1124 -14.67 0.71 33.46
CA THR A 1124 -14.51 -0.75 33.50
C THR A 1124 -13.74 -1.23 32.29
N THR A 1125 -13.31 -2.48 32.27
CA THR A 1125 -12.68 -3.08 31.08
C THR A 1125 -13.57 -3.07 29.83
N GLU A 1126 -14.90 -3.02 29.98
CA GLU A 1126 -15.85 -2.94 28.87
C GLU A 1126 -16.15 -1.49 28.45
N SER A 1127 -15.89 -0.52 29.33
CA SER A 1127 -16.08 0.91 29.09
C SER A 1127 -14.98 1.70 29.80
N PRO A 1128 -13.77 1.76 29.21
CA PRO A 1128 -12.56 2.28 29.87
C PRO A 1128 -12.49 3.81 29.77
N GLY A 1129 -13.45 4.47 30.43
CA GLY A 1129 -13.63 5.92 30.41
C GLY A 1129 -14.95 6.37 31.04
N GLY A 1130 -15.34 7.61 30.76
CA GLY A 1130 -16.63 8.16 31.19
C GLY A 1130 -17.05 9.42 30.43
N MET A 1131 -18.36 9.55 30.20
CA MET A 1131 -18.98 10.73 29.58
C MET A 1131 -19.81 11.49 30.62
N PHE A 1132 -19.54 12.79 30.76
CA PHE A 1132 -20.14 13.66 31.76
C PHE A 1132 -20.88 14.82 31.09
N ALA A 1133 -22.10 15.11 31.53
CA ALA A 1133 -22.83 16.29 31.10
C ALA A 1133 -22.21 17.56 31.72
N VAL A 1134 -21.86 18.52 30.88
CA VAL A 1134 -21.25 19.80 31.28
C VAL A 1134 -22.36 20.81 31.58
N THR A 1135 -23.06 20.60 32.69
CA THR A 1135 -24.12 21.51 33.15
C THR A 1135 -23.54 22.74 33.89
N PRO A 1136 -24.33 23.81 34.10
CA PRO A 1136 -23.93 24.92 34.97
C PRO A 1136 -23.54 24.47 36.40
N GLU A 1137 -24.14 23.39 36.90
CA GLU A 1137 -23.78 22.74 38.16
C GLU A 1137 -22.40 22.06 38.07
N PHE A 1138 -22.11 21.36 36.97
CA PHE A 1138 -20.80 20.76 36.72
C PHE A 1138 -19.69 21.81 36.74
N LYS A 1139 -19.87 22.91 36.00
CA LYS A 1139 -18.88 24.00 35.92
C LYS A 1139 -18.59 24.65 37.28
N ARG A 1140 -19.60 24.72 38.16
CA ARG A 1140 -19.46 25.23 39.54
C ARG A 1140 -18.82 24.22 40.49
N SER A 1141 -19.08 22.92 40.28
CA SER A 1141 -18.62 21.85 41.17
C SER A 1141 -17.20 21.38 40.83
N PHE A 1142 -16.81 21.47 39.55
CA PHE A 1142 -15.50 21.04 39.04
C PHE A 1142 -14.81 22.14 38.20
N PRO A 1143 -14.64 23.36 38.75
CA PRO A 1143 -14.04 24.48 38.01
C PRO A 1143 -12.59 24.21 37.60
N ASP A 1144 -11.84 23.45 38.39
CA ASP A 1144 -10.44 23.08 38.12
C ASP A 1144 -10.32 22.07 36.96
N ILE A 1145 -11.37 21.32 36.65
CA ILE A 1145 -11.42 20.47 35.44
C ILE A 1145 -11.85 21.32 34.25
N TYR A 1146 -12.95 22.05 34.36
CA TYR A 1146 -13.49 22.83 33.26
C TYR A 1146 -12.51 23.91 32.76
N GLY A 1147 -11.78 24.56 33.67
CA GLY A 1147 -10.79 25.59 33.33
C GLY A 1147 -9.64 25.09 32.45
N THR A 1148 -9.32 23.80 32.52
CA THR A 1148 -8.25 23.19 31.71
C THR A 1148 -8.57 23.11 30.22
N PHE A 1149 -9.85 23.24 29.86
CA PHE A 1149 -10.33 23.26 28.48
C PHE A 1149 -10.39 24.68 27.90
N LEU A 1150 -9.68 25.64 28.51
CA LEU A 1150 -9.42 26.96 27.94
C LEU A 1150 -10.68 27.76 27.49
N PRO A 1151 -11.76 27.82 28.30
CA PRO A 1151 -13.00 28.53 27.93
C PRO A 1151 -12.81 30.05 27.75
N SER A 1152 -11.68 30.61 28.21
CA SER A 1152 -11.31 32.02 27.99
C SER A 1152 -10.69 32.29 26.62
N LEU A 1153 -10.16 31.26 25.95
CA LEU A 1153 -9.48 31.34 24.65
C LEU A 1153 -10.38 30.87 23.50
N PHE A 1154 -11.20 29.85 23.76
CA PHE A 1154 -12.03 29.20 22.73
C PHE A 1154 -13.51 29.23 23.06
N ASN A 1155 -14.34 29.34 22.02
CA ASN A 1155 -15.79 29.19 22.16
C ASN A 1155 -16.17 27.70 22.15
N LEU A 1156 -16.17 27.08 23.32
CA LEU A 1156 -16.44 25.65 23.48
C LEU A 1156 -17.84 25.21 23.02
N ASN A 1157 -18.79 26.13 22.81
CA ASN A 1157 -20.12 25.82 22.29
C ASN A 1157 -20.13 25.46 20.79
N GLN A 1158 -19.11 25.88 20.04
CA GLN A 1158 -19.05 25.78 18.58
C GLN A 1158 -17.90 24.89 18.10
N GLY A 1159 -17.37 24.04 18.97
CA GLY A 1159 -16.24 23.19 18.62
C GLY A 1159 -16.00 22.07 19.62
N VAL A 1160 -14.92 21.36 19.38
CA VAL A 1160 -14.38 20.37 20.31
C VAL A 1160 -12.96 20.77 20.69
N LEU A 1161 -12.65 20.68 21.98
CA LEU A 1161 -11.31 20.87 22.49
C LEU A 1161 -10.83 19.56 23.11
N PHE A 1162 -9.84 18.95 22.47
CA PHE A 1162 -9.06 17.86 23.05
C PHE A 1162 -8.03 18.44 24.00
N ARG A 1163 -7.93 17.86 25.19
CA ARG A 1163 -6.85 18.10 26.13
C ARG A 1163 -6.04 16.81 26.26
N LEU A 1164 -4.76 16.89 25.94
CA LEU A 1164 -3.81 15.78 26.02
C LEU A 1164 -2.76 16.12 27.11
N PRO A 1165 -3.00 15.76 28.39
CA PRO A 1165 -2.01 15.96 29.45
C PRO A 1165 -0.71 15.22 29.12
N LEU A 1166 0.41 15.92 29.08
CA LEU A 1166 1.68 15.36 28.61
C LEU A 1166 2.22 14.34 29.61
N ARG A 1167 2.66 13.18 29.11
CA ARG A 1167 3.21 12.12 29.94
C ARG A 1167 4.51 12.55 30.60
N THR A 1168 4.47 12.67 31.92
CA THR A 1168 5.64 12.96 32.76
C THR A 1168 6.50 11.71 33.00
N ALA A 1169 7.70 11.88 33.56
CA ALA A 1169 8.57 10.77 33.95
C ALA A 1169 7.89 9.79 34.94
N ALA A 1170 7.06 10.30 35.85
CA ALA A 1170 6.28 9.45 36.77
C ALA A 1170 5.19 8.67 36.03
N GLY A 1171 4.51 9.28 35.07
CA GLY A 1171 3.51 8.62 34.23
C GLY A 1171 4.10 7.54 33.33
N ALA A 1172 5.29 7.78 32.74
CA ALA A 1172 5.99 6.83 31.88
C ALA A 1172 6.39 5.52 32.57
N VAL A 1173 6.69 5.56 33.87
CA VAL A 1173 7.01 4.33 34.64
C VAL A 1173 5.78 3.45 34.83
N PHE A 1174 4.59 4.05 34.93
CA PHE A 1174 3.34 3.33 35.16
C PHE A 1174 2.60 2.97 33.86
N SER A 1175 2.81 3.71 32.77
CA SER A 1175 2.09 3.51 31.52
C SER A 1175 2.45 2.18 30.85
N ARG A 1176 1.41 1.35 30.68
CA ARG A 1176 1.46 0.14 29.84
C ARG A 1176 1.33 0.41 28.33
N VAL A 1177 1.04 1.66 27.94
CA VAL A 1177 0.81 2.06 26.53
C VAL A 1177 2.10 2.60 25.91
N SER A 1178 2.81 3.50 26.59
CA SER A 1178 4.08 4.06 26.11
C SER A 1178 5.01 4.41 27.28
N GLY A 1179 6.25 3.93 27.20
CA GLY A 1179 7.31 4.25 28.18
C GLY A 1179 8.05 5.56 27.89
N THR A 1180 7.64 6.32 26.87
CA THR A 1180 8.33 7.54 26.44
C THR A 1180 7.78 8.75 27.16
N VAL A 1181 8.69 9.51 27.79
CA VAL A 1181 8.40 10.82 28.40
C VAL A 1181 8.29 11.87 27.31
N VAL A 1182 7.24 12.69 27.34
CA VAL A 1182 7.09 13.81 26.40
C VAL A 1182 7.83 15.02 26.93
N ARG A 1183 8.64 15.64 26.09
CA ARG A 1183 9.44 16.83 26.37
C ARG A 1183 8.98 17.98 25.50
N ASP A 1184 9.32 19.20 25.91
CA ASP A 1184 9.14 20.43 25.14
C ASP A 1184 9.63 20.29 23.69
N GLN A 1185 10.76 19.59 23.48
CA GLN A 1185 11.33 19.37 22.14
C GLN A 1185 10.42 18.56 21.22
N ASP A 1186 9.63 17.62 21.76
CA ASP A 1186 8.71 16.77 20.98
C ASP A 1186 7.52 17.60 20.48
N ILE A 1187 7.04 18.56 21.29
CA ILE A 1187 5.98 19.50 20.91
C ILE A 1187 6.49 20.54 19.90
N MET A 1188 7.70 21.06 20.12
CA MET A 1188 8.36 21.96 19.18
C MET A 1188 8.65 21.30 17.83
N ALA A 1189 8.84 19.98 17.79
CA ALA A 1189 9.00 19.25 16.53
C ALA A 1189 7.71 19.29 15.69
N MET A 1190 6.52 19.22 16.30
CA MET A 1190 5.24 19.40 15.59
C MET A 1190 5.10 20.81 15.03
N GLN A 1191 5.52 21.83 15.79
CA GLN A 1191 5.54 23.20 15.27
C GLN A 1191 6.42 23.32 14.03
N ARG A 1192 7.63 22.73 14.04
CA ARG A 1192 8.52 22.75 12.87
C ARG A 1192 7.93 22.06 11.65
N VAL A 1193 7.22 20.94 11.85
CA VAL A 1193 6.51 20.26 10.75
C VAL A 1193 5.50 21.22 10.11
N LEU A 1194 4.76 22.00 10.91
CA LEU A 1194 3.84 22.99 10.37
C LEU A 1194 4.56 24.14 9.65
N ASP A 1195 5.70 24.58 10.17
CA ASP A 1195 6.52 25.64 9.55
C ASP A 1195 7.15 25.19 8.21
N GLU A 1196 7.55 23.91 8.11
CA GLU A 1196 8.26 23.35 6.95
C GLU A 1196 7.31 22.76 5.89
N GLU A 1197 6.21 22.12 6.32
CA GLU A 1197 5.33 21.32 5.46
C GLU A 1197 3.85 21.74 5.55
N GLY A 1198 3.54 22.86 6.23
CA GLY A 1198 2.16 23.33 6.41
C GLY A 1198 1.38 23.53 5.11
N GLU A 1199 2.05 23.95 4.03
CA GLU A 1199 1.44 24.10 2.70
C GLU A 1199 0.99 22.75 2.12
N ASP A 1200 1.82 21.71 2.26
CA ASP A 1200 1.53 20.36 1.78
C ASP A 1200 0.46 19.65 2.63
N LEU A 1201 0.42 19.93 3.94
CA LEU A 1201 -0.55 19.36 4.86
C LEU A 1201 -2.00 19.73 4.51
N VAL A 1202 -2.23 20.95 4.04
CA VAL A 1202 -3.56 21.48 3.77
C VAL A 1202 -4.00 21.23 2.31
N LEU A 1203 -3.07 20.93 1.41
CA LEU A 1203 -3.29 20.84 -0.04
C LEU A 1203 -4.40 19.87 -0.48
N PHE A 1204 -4.59 18.76 0.25
CA PHE A 1204 -5.56 17.70 -0.10
C PHE A 1204 -6.71 17.55 0.91
N LEU A 1205 -6.77 18.43 1.93
CA LEU A 1205 -7.86 18.47 2.89
C LEU A 1205 -9.10 19.11 2.25
N ARG A 1206 -10.30 18.68 2.66
CA ARG A 1206 -11.55 19.13 2.05
C ARG A 1206 -12.21 20.29 2.79
N HIS A 1207 -11.99 20.39 4.08
CA HIS A 1207 -12.68 21.28 5.02
C HIS A 1207 -11.70 22.17 5.78
N VAL A 1208 -10.62 21.60 6.34
CA VAL A 1208 -9.63 22.37 7.10
C VAL A 1208 -8.84 23.24 6.15
N HIS A 1209 -8.95 24.55 6.32
CA HIS A 1209 -8.21 25.55 5.55
C HIS A 1209 -7.25 26.37 6.41
N THR A 1210 -7.40 26.32 7.73
CA THR A 1210 -6.56 27.06 8.67
C THR A 1210 -6.03 26.14 9.76
N VAL A 1211 -4.70 26.08 9.88
CA VAL A 1211 -4.02 25.42 10.99
C VAL A 1211 -3.22 26.45 11.76
N VAL A 1212 -3.45 26.54 13.07
CA VAL A 1212 -2.77 27.50 13.96
C VAL A 1212 -2.04 26.73 15.06
N PHE A 1213 -0.85 27.18 15.41
CA PHE A 1213 -0.09 26.69 16.56
C PHE A 1213 0.25 27.85 17.50
N SER A 1214 -0.09 27.74 18.78
CA SER A 1214 0.20 28.76 19.80
C SER A 1214 0.72 28.14 21.11
N GLU A 1215 1.30 28.96 21.99
CA GLU A 1215 1.85 28.57 23.29
C GLU A 1215 1.32 29.52 24.38
N ILE A 1216 0.98 28.97 25.56
CA ILE A 1216 0.47 29.73 26.72
C ILE A 1216 1.03 29.26 28.07
#